data_AF-A0A3B5AXN1-F1
#
_entry.id   AF-A0A3B5AXN1-F1
#
_cell.length_a   1.000
_cell.length_b   1.000
_cell.length_c   1.000
_cell.angle_alpha   90.00
_cell.angle_beta   90.00
_cell.angle_gamma   90.00
#
_symmetry.space_group_name_H-M   'P 1'
#
loop_
_entity.id
_entity.type
_entity.pdbx_description
1 polymer ?
#
loop_
_entity_poly.entity_id
_entity_poly.type
_entity_poly.pdbx_seq_one_letter_code
_entity_poly.pdbx_strand_id
1 'polypeptide(L)'
;MQIQTHLMDMLGSVFLALSGLMLQLVDGELDYTSQGQGMQLQGDFSIAGFFPLHYIDQQSTHLPALLPTNEGEANKHGFHMMQAMRFAVEEINNASGPQSLLPGVKLGYQIYDVSSKSYGILAALDLLEQQSQNPSVSSSEGETSTNSSKAQRTLAVIGPDSSSKTFTPASLLGAYLVPQISYEASNEMLSNKFLYPSFFRTIPSDKNQVKAMLQILARFNWTWIALLGSDNAYGLEGMQTLAKHASEYGICIAYQGVIPAYRAETVQVMRNVVENLLTIKVNVIVVFSSKTKLNKFMPFVLERNITDKVWIGTEDWSASSLISGIPGIQTIGTVIGVSVKYVAFSGFEEFERRAFEASMQHSQEDSGRPTNEGNICLQSTDLYSLARRNFSLEKYDITSSFNVYTAVYAVAHALHQTLGCDSGECSKRHVHPWELLYWLKQVRFSLKNTSVYFDVNGDPPTGYDIISWVWRGNDWSIRIVGSFAPDPISLTVDADQIEWFSRGDSRKVPQSICSAPCPRGHKKLLTGQNTCCFDCQACPAATFLNKSEPTICQPCLREQWAPPRSEECLNRTVLLLAWDAPLSIALLFFLACCLLMTSSSAVILLLNLNTPVAKSAGGRTCLLMLAALTVAAMSSLCHFGEPSPLACILKQPLFIFSFTVCLASITVRSLQVVCIFKFASKLPPAYDKWAKKHGPEFTIFLVSFIILVFSVLRVAVNTPRPSQDLKFYPDSIVLECSNTLSPGAGVELGYVSLLSVLCFSFSYMGKDLPANYNEAKCVTFSLMVYMMSWMSFFTLYLISRGPFTMAAYVFATLFSVLAFFAGYFLPKIYIIVMKPQMNTTAHFQNCIQMYTMTKQ
;
A
#
# COMPACT_ATOMS: atom_id res chain seq x y z
N MET A 1 -26.12 40.72 -18.57
CA MET A 1 -26.64 39.46 -19.13
C MET A 1 -27.21 39.62 -20.54
N GLN A 2 -27.98 40.68 -20.86
CA GLN A 2 -28.51 40.93 -22.24
C GLN A 2 -27.48 41.33 -23.31
N ILE A 3 -26.35 41.94 -22.91
CA ILE A 3 -25.29 42.35 -23.86
C ILE A 3 -24.47 41.14 -24.34
N GLN A 4 -24.38 40.09 -23.51
CA GLN A 4 -23.58 38.90 -23.80
C GLN A 4 -24.30 37.95 -24.77
N THR A 5 -25.64 37.87 -24.70
CA THR A 5 -26.49 37.20 -25.68
C THR A 5 -26.46 37.91 -27.03
N HIS A 6 -26.56 39.24 -27.07
CA HIS A 6 -26.44 39.98 -28.33
C HIS A 6 -25.04 39.88 -28.97
N LEU A 7 -23.98 39.78 -28.17
CA LEU A 7 -22.63 39.58 -28.68
C LEU A 7 -22.44 38.16 -29.26
N MET A 8 -23.04 37.14 -28.63
CA MET A 8 -23.02 35.76 -29.15
C MET A 8 -23.88 35.60 -30.41
N ASP A 9 -25.04 36.27 -30.49
CA ASP A 9 -25.87 36.26 -31.70
C ASP A 9 -25.18 37.01 -32.86
N MET A 10 -24.51 38.13 -32.57
CA MET A 10 -23.67 38.84 -33.56
C MET A 10 -22.47 38.00 -33.99
N LEU A 11 -21.77 37.35 -33.06
CA LEU A 11 -20.64 36.48 -33.38
C LEU A 11 -21.09 35.26 -34.20
N GLY A 12 -22.24 34.66 -33.88
CA GLY A 12 -22.81 33.53 -34.61
C GLY A 12 -23.28 33.92 -36.02
N SER A 13 -23.91 35.08 -36.19
CA SER A 13 -24.32 35.60 -37.50
C SER A 13 -23.13 36.08 -38.35
N VAL A 14 -22.07 36.63 -37.73
CA VAL A 14 -20.80 36.94 -38.40
C VAL A 14 -20.06 35.66 -38.81
N PHE A 15 -20.09 34.60 -38.00
CA PHE A 15 -19.49 33.30 -38.34
C PHE A 15 -20.23 32.64 -39.51
N LEU A 16 -21.57 32.68 -39.52
CA LEU A 16 -22.40 32.17 -40.61
C LEU A 16 -22.20 32.97 -41.91
N ALA A 17 -22.10 34.30 -41.80
CA ALA A 17 -21.82 35.17 -42.93
C ALA A 17 -20.40 34.97 -43.48
N LEU A 18 -19.39 34.78 -42.62
CA LEU A 18 -18.01 34.48 -43.02
C LEU A 18 -17.86 33.08 -43.60
N SER A 19 -18.60 32.08 -43.11
CA SER A 19 -18.65 30.76 -43.74
C SER A 19 -19.31 30.82 -45.12
N GLY A 20 -20.36 31.61 -45.28
CA GLY A 20 -20.99 31.86 -46.58
C GLY A 20 -20.08 32.61 -47.56
N LEU A 21 -19.30 33.59 -47.07
CA LEU A 21 -18.35 34.36 -47.87
C LEU A 21 -17.13 33.51 -48.29
N MET A 22 -16.65 32.61 -47.41
CA MET A 22 -15.57 31.67 -47.74
C MET A 22 -16.02 30.61 -48.75
N LEU A 23 -17.28 30.17 -48.71
CA LEU A 23 -17.87 29.30 -49.73
C LEU A 23 -17.98 30.01 -51.09
N GLN A 24 -18.23 31.32 -51.11
CA GLN A 24 -18.29 32.11 -52.36
C GLN A 24 -16.91 32.51 -52.93
N LEU A 25 -15.84 32.40 -52.14
CA LEU A 25 -14.47 32.74 -52.56
C LEU A 25 -13.68 31.53 -53.10
N VAL A 26 -14.21 30.31 -52.98
CA VAL A 26 -13.66 29.09 -53.58
C VAL A 26 -14.53 28.73 -54.80
N ASP A 27 -14.50 29.56 -55.82
CA ASP A 27 -15.15 29.31 -57.11
C ASP A 27 -14.24 28.43 -58.00
N GLY A 28 -13.89 27.25 -57.46
CA GLY A 28 -13.31 26.16 -58.22
C GLY A 28 -14.37 25.09 -58.37
N GLU A 29 -14.85 24.87 -59.59
CA GLU A 29 -15.70 23.73 -59.94
C GLU A 29 -15.00 22.43 -59.53
N LEU A 30 -15.34 21.90 -58.35
CA LEU A 30 -15.05 20.52 -58.01
C LEU A 30 -15.97 19.66 -58.88
N ASP A 31 -15.39 18.92 -59.83
CA ASP A 31 -16.14 17.97 -60.64
C ASP A 31 -16.41 16.69 -59.81
N TYR A 32 -17.65 16.55 -59.34
CA TYR A 32 -18.04 15.57 -58.32
C TYR A 32 -18.47 14.19 -58.86
N THR A 33 -18.51 13.95 -60.19
CA THR A 33 -19.31 12.81 -60.70
C THR A 33 -18.67 11.91 -61.78
N SER A 34 -17.44 12.13 -62.22
CA SER A 34 -17.05 11.54 -63.51
C SER A 34 -16.45 10.12 -63.51
N GLN A 35 -16.01 9.51 -62.40
CA GLN A 35 -15.16 8.27 -62.50
C GLN A 35 -15.32 7.13 -61.47
N GLY A 36 -16.03 7.29 -60.34
CA GLY A 36 -16.10 6.25 -59.29
C GLY A 36 -17.11 5.13 -59.53
N GLN A 37 -16.77 4.10 -60.31
CA GLN A 37 -17.67 2.95 -60.51
C GLN A 37 -17.87 2.17 -59.19
N GLY A 38 -19.14 2.02 -58.77
CA GLY A 38 -19.54 1.23 -57.59
C GLY A 38 -19.59 1.98 -56.25
N MET A 39 -19.18 3.25 -56.21
CA MET A 39 -19.14 4.10 -55.00
C MET A 39 -20.48 4.77 -54.66
N GLN A 40 -21.46 4.69 -55.56
CA GLN A 40 -22.79 5.22 -55.38
C GLN A 40 -23.86 4.19 -55.75
N LEU A 41 -24.98 4.20 -55.02
CA LEU A 41 -26.19 3.45 -55.34
C LEU A 41 -27.39 4.38 -55.19
N GLN A 42 -28.21 4.46 -56.24
CA GLN A 42 -29.46 5.23 -56.22
C GLN A 42 -30.55 4.47 -55.45
N GLY A 43 -31.32 5.16 -54.64
CA GLY A 43 -32.43 4.60 -53.85
C GLY A 43 -33.23 5.71 -53.18
N ASP A 44 -34.54 5.54 -52.94
CA ASP A 44 -35.47 6.56 -52.42
C ASP A 44 -34.87 7.51 -51.35
N PHE A 45 -34.06 6.97 -50.42
CA PHE A 45 -33.25 7.72 -49.45
C PHE A 45 -31.79 7.29 -49.53
N SER A 46 -30.85 8.19 -49.25
CA SER A 46 -29.41 7.90 -49.31
C SER A 46 -28.71 8.05 -47.95
N ILE A 47 -27.68 7.24 -47.71
CA ILE A 47 -26.76 7.34 -46.58
C ILE A 47 -25.32 7.51 -47.08
N ALA A 48 -24.54 8.35 -46.40
CA ALA A 48 -23.13 8.54 -46.78
C ALA A 48 -22.22 7.61 -46.00
N GLY A 49 -21.17 7.11 -46.65
CA GLY A 49 -20.15 6.25 -46.05
C GLY A 49 -18.78 6.94 -46.10
N PHE A 50 -18.14 7.09 -44.95
CA PHE A 50 -16.80 7.66 -44.83
C PHE A 50 -15.81 6.54 -44.53
N PHE A 51 -15.10 6.04 -45.56
CA PHE A 51 -14.19 4.90 -45.41
C PHE A 51 -12.76 5.25 -45.84
N PRO A 52 -11.73 4.84 -45.10
CA PRO A 52 -10.33 5.06 -45.49
C PRO A 52 -9.89 4.03 -46.53
N LEU A 53 -10.10 4.26 -47.82
CA LEU A 53 -9.76 3.23 -48.83
C LEU A 53 -8.26 3.18 -49.15
N HIS A 54 -7.50 4.21 -48.78
CA HIS A 54 -6.05 4.27 -48.94
C HIS A 54 -5.33 4.74 -47.66
N TYR A 55 -4.06 4.39 -47.55
CA TYR A 55 -3.10 4.99 -46.63
C TYR A 55 -2.33 6.07 -47.38
N ILE A 56 -2.52 7.33 -46.98
CA ILE A 56 -1.77 8.47 -47.53
C ILE A 56 -0.70 8.87 -46.52
N ASP A 57 0.56 8.64 -46.88
CA ASP A 57 1.69 9.16 -46.12
C ASP A 57 1.87 10.64 -46.51
N GLN A 58 1.62 11.56 -45.57
CA GLN A 58 1.89 12.98 -45.78
C GLN A 58 3.40 13.20 -45.84
N GLN A 59 4.02 12.98 -47.00
CA GLN A 59 5.33 13.53 -47.28
C GLN A 59 5.19 15.05 -47.36
N SER A 60 6.09 15.72 -46.65
CA SER A 60 6.24 17.17 -46.48
C SER A 60 5.89 18.02 -47.72
N THR A 61 4.64 18.43 -47.85
CA THR A 61 4.30 19.61 -48.64
C THR A 61 3.96 20.73 -47.66
N HIS A 62 4.68 21.85 -47.77
CA HIS A 62 4.51 23.05 -46.95
C HIS A 62 3.16 23.78 -47.22
N LEU A 63 2.32 23.26 -48.11
CA LEU A 63 0.95 23.71 -48.36
C LEU A 63 -0.03 22.59 -48.01
N PRO A 64 -1.23 22.91 -47.48
CA PRO A 64 -2.35 21.99 -47.42
C PRO A 64 -2.90 21.74 -48.85
N ALA A 65 -2.12 21.05 -49.68
CA ALA A 65 -2.57 20.54 -50.96
C ALA A 65 -3.15 19.13 -50.74
N LEU A 66 -4.35 18.90 -51.26
CA LEU A 66 -4.92 17.56 -51.30
C LEU A 66 -4.16 16.78 -52.37
N LEU A 67 -3.57 15.65 -51.98
CA LEU A 67 -2.98 14.72 -52.94
C LEU A 67 -4.10 14.00 -53.70
N PRO A 68 -3.90 13.55 -54.95
CA PRO A 68 -4.81 12.62 -55.57
C PRO A 68 -4.89 11.32 -54.73
N THR A 69 -6.11 10.90 -54.32
CA THR A 69 -6.32 9.75 -53.41
C THR A 69 -5.88 8.42 -54.03
N ASN A 70 -5.80 8.35 -55.36
CA ASN A 70 -5.35 7.21 -56.16
C ASN A 70 -3.83 6.96 -56.10
N GLU A 71 -3.04 7.82 -55.44
CA GLU A 71 -1.58 7.62 -55.25
C GLU A 71 -1.22 6.90 -53.93
N GLY A 72 -2.20 6.62 -53.05
CA GLY A 72 -1.98 5.98 -51.76
C GLY A 72 -1.91 4.44 -51.81
N GLU A 73 -1.37 3.81 -50.76
CA GLU A 73 -1.38 2.34 -50.62
C GLU A 73 -2.80 1.87 -50.27
N ALA A 74 -3.33 0.87 -50.97
CA ALA A 74 -4.68 0.37 -50.73
C ALA A 74 -4.87 -0.16 -49.30
N ASN A 75 -5.93 0.27 -48.65
CA ASN A 75 -6.26 -0.12 -47.29
C ASN A 75 -7.27 -1.28 -47.28
N LYS A 76 -6.74 -2.49 -47.10
CA LYS A 76 -7.52 -3.73 -46.93
C LYS A 76 -8.67 -3.58 -45.93
N HIS A 77 -8.40 -3.01 -44.75
CA HIS A 77 -9.38 -2.93 -43.68
C HIS A 77 -10.53 -1.97 -44.02
N GLY A 78 -10.19 -0.81 -44.59
CA GLY A 78 -11.18 0.16 -45.08
C GLY A 78 -12.07 -0.41 -46.17
N PHE A 79 -11.52 -1.26 -47.06
CA PHE A 79 -12.28 -1.94 -48.09
C PHE A 79 -13.34 -2.89 -47.51
N HIS A 80 -12.99 -3.75 -46.55
CA HIS A 80 -13.97 -4.67 -45.94
C HIS A 80 -15.11 -3.92 -45.24
N MET A 81 -14.80 -2.85 -44.51
CA MET A 81 -15.81 -2.01 -43.86
C MET A 81 -16.76 -1.34 -44.86
N MET A 82 -16.23 -0.84 -45.97
CA MET A 82 -17.03 -0.28 -47.04
C MET A 82 -17.93 -1.35 -47.69
N GLN A 83 -17.40 -2.56 -47.93
CA GLN A 83 -18.19 -3.69 -48.44
C GLN A 83 -19.32 -4.08 -47.48
N ALA A 84 -19.10 -3.97 -46.17
CA ALA A 84 -20.13 -4.27 -45.18
C ALA A 84 -21.32 -3.29 -45.26
N MET A 85 -21.07 -2.02 -45.59
CA MET A 85 -22.15 -1.06 -45.87
C MET A 85 -22.94 -1.47 -47.11
N ARG A 86 -22.25 -1.83 -48.21
CA ARG A 86 -22.89 -2.29 -49.45
C ARG A 86 -23.73 -3.54 -49.22
N PHE A 87 -23.18 -4.51 -48.49
CA PHE A 87 -23.85 -5.73 -48.11
C PHE A 87 -25.11 -5.46 -47.27
N ALA A 88 -25.02 -4.60 -46.25
CA ALA A 88 -26.16 -4.24 -45.42
C ALA A 88 -27.29 -3.60 -46.24
N VAL A 89 -26.95 -2.68 -47.15
CA VAL A 89 -27.92 -2.02 -48.02
C VAL A 89 -28.57 -3.01 -49.00
N GLU A 90 -27.78 -3.89 -49.63
CA GLU A 90 -28.31 -4.93 -50.52
C GLU A 90 -29.24 -5.89 -49.77
N GLU A 91 -28.86 -6.31 -48.56
CA GLU A 91 -29.65 -7.21 -47.73
C GLU A 91 -30.99 -6.58 -47.33
N ILE A 92 -30.99 -5.31 -46.90
CA ILE A 92 -32.20 -4.57 -46.55
C ILE A 92 -33.11 -4.40 -47.76
N ASN A 93 -32.56 -4.01 -48.92
CA ASN A 93 -33.34 -3.78 -50.14
C ASN A 93 -33.95 -5.06 -50.73
N ASN A 94 -33.31 -6.22 -50.53
CA ASN A 94 -33.77 -7.51 -51.04
C ASN A 94 -34.63 -8.30 -50.03
N ALA A 95 -34.68 -7.86 -48.77
CA ALA A 95 -35.47 -8.52 -47.73
C ALA A 95 -36.95 -8.55 -48.10
N SER A 96 -37.49 -9.75 -48.28
CA SER A 96 -38.89 -9.99 -48.67
C SER A 96 -39.58 -10.85 -47.62
N GLY A 97 -40.62 -10.32 -46.97
CA GLY A 97 -41.36 -11.01 -45.92
C GLY A 97 -42.26 -10.08 -45.09
N PRO A 98 -43.14 -10.62 -44.20
CA PRO A 98 -44.12 -9.84 -43.44
C PRO A 98 -43.51 -8.92 -42.35
N GLN A 99 -42.23 -9.07 -42.04
CA GLN A 99 -41.46 -8.20 -41.12
C GLN A 99 -40.27 -7.55 -41.83
N SER A 100 -40.36 -7.32 -43.16
CA SER A 100 -39.28 -6.67 -43.92
C SER A 100 -39.04 -5.24 -43.43
N LEU A 101 -37.78 -4.86 -43.31
CA LEU A 101 -37.41 -3.49 -42.99
C LEU A 101 -37.58 -2.62 -44.26
N LEU A 102 -38.32 -1.51 -44.13
CA LEU A 102 -38.52 -0.51 -45.19
C LEU A 102 -39.29 -1.06 -46.43
N PRO A 103 -40.46 -1.71 -46.26
CA PRO A 103 -41.22 -2.25 -47.37
C PRO A 103 -41.54 -1.19 -48.45
N GLY A 104 -41.19 -1.50 -49.69
CA GLY A 104 -41.41 -0.62 -50.84
C GLY A 104 -40.45 0.56 -50.96
N VAL A 105 -39.51 0.74 -50.02
CA VAL A 105 -38.52 1.83 -50.00
C VAL A 105 -37.13 1.26 -50.27
N LYS A 106 -36.42 1.84 -51.24
CA LYS A 106 -35.02 1.48 -51.54
C LYS A 106 -34.06 2.42 -50.82
N LEU A 107 -33.08 1.85 -50.13
CA LEU A 107 -31.96 2.58 -49.55
C LEU A 107 -30.81 2.65 -50.57
N GLY A 108 -30.31 3.86 -50.82
CA GLY A 108 -29.12 4.14 -51.60
C GLY A 108 -27.93 4.52 -50.71
N TYR A 109 -26.77 4.71 -51.33
CA TYR A 109 -25.58 5.19 -50.61
C TYR A 109 -24.67 6.06 -51.47
N GLN A 110 -23.87 6.91 -50.81
CA GLN A 110 -22.76 7.65 -51.40
C GLN A 110 -21.49 7.45 -50.57
N ILE A 111 -20.45 6.86 -51.14
CA ILE A 111 -19.22 6.54 -50.42
C ILE A 111 -18.12 7.53 -50.75
N TYR A 112 -17.39 7.97 -49.73
CA TYR A 112 -16.26 8.89 -49.80
C TYR A 112 -15.00 8.19 -49.30
N ASP A 113 -13.88 8.38 -50.02
CA ASP A 113 -12.56 7.98 -49.53
C ASP A 113 -12.01 9.00 -48.53
N VAL A 114 -12.03 8.64 -47.25
CA VAL A 114 -11.67 9.50 -46.11
C VAL A 114 -10.31 9.10 -45.52
N SER A 115 -9.30 9.14 -46.38
CA SER A 115 -7.93 8.71 -46.05
C SER A 115 -7.19 9.67 -45.09
N SER A 116 -7.67 10.90 -44.89
CA SER A 116 -7.06 11.90 -43.99
C SER A 116 -8.11 12.78 -43.29
N LYS A 117 -7.69 13.57 -42.30
CA LYS A 117 -8.57 14.55 -41.63
C LYS A 117 -9.17 15.55 -42.62
N SER A 118 -8.36 16.02 -43.57
CA SER A 118 -8.79 17.01 -44.57
C SER A 118 -9.88 16.46 -45.48
N TYR A 119 -9.74 15.22 -45.97
CA TYR A 119 -10.78 14.58 -46.80
C TYR A 119 -12.08 14.39 -46.02
N GLY A 120 -12.01 14.11 -44.72
CA GLY A 120 -13.22 13.94 -43.89
C GLY A 120 -13.99 15.25 -43.72
N ILE A 121 -13.26 16.36 -43.59
CA ILE A 121 -13.86 17.69 -43.53
C ILE A 121 -14.51 18.04 -44.88
N LEU A 122 -13.81 17.80 -45.99
CA LEU A 122 -14.34 18.10 -47.32
C LEU A 122 -15.56 17.26 -47.66
N ALA A 123 -15.54 15.95 -47.35
CA ALA A 123 -16.71 15.09 -47.52
C ALA A 123 -17.91 15.57 -46.68
N ALA A 124 -17.67 16.05 -45.45
CA ALA A 124 -18.75 16.62 -44.63
C ALA A 124 -19.29 17.93 -45.22
N LEU A 125 -18.43 18.80 -45.76
CA LEU A 125 -18.84 20.06 -46.39
C LEU A 125 -19.64 19.82 -47.68
N ASP A 126 -19.20 18.88 -48.53
CA ASP A 126 -19.92 18.48 -49.74
C ASP A 126 -21.34 17.98 -49.39
N LEU A 127 -21.47 17.10 -48.39
CA LEU A 127 -22.78 16.64 -47.92
C LEU A 127 -23.68 17.78 -47.42
N LEU A 128 -23.12 18.74 -46.68
CA LEU A 128 -23.87 19.90 -46.17
C LEU A 128 -24.27 20.86 -47.30
N GLU A 129 -23.41 21.04 -48.30
CA GLU A 129 -23.71 21.83 -49.50
C GLU A 129 -24.89 21.21 -50.26
N GLN A 130 -24.83 19.90 -50.55
CA GLN A 130 -25.93 19.16 -51.18
C GLN A 130 -27.25 19.28 -50.39
N GLN A 131 -27.15 19.36 -49.06
CA GLN A 131 -28.31 19.55 -48.21
C GLN A 131 -28.89 20.97 -48.28
N SER A 132 -28.02 21.97 -48.44
CA SER A 132 -28.39 23.39 -48.54
C SER A 132 -28.98 23.77 -49.90
N GLN A 133 -28.52 23.17 -51.01
CA GLN A 133 -28.86 23.57 -52.38
C GLN A 133 -30.27 23.15 -52.88
N ASN A 134 -31.28 23.01 -52.00
CA ASN A 134 -32.66 22.72 -52.46
C ASN A 134 -33.79 23.21 -51.52
N PRO A 135 -33.93 24.50 -51.19
CA PRO A 135 -35.22 25.03 -50.78
C PRO A 135 -36.00 25.46 -52.04
N SER A 136 -37.18 24.89 -52.26
CA SER A 136 -38.20 25.27 -53.25
C SER A 136 -37.99 24.89 -54.73
N VAL A 137 -38.52 23.73 -55.11
CA VAL A 137 -39.37 23.66 -56.30
C VAL A 137 -40.75 23.23 -55.81
N SER A 138 -41.66 24.20 -55.70
CA SER A 138 -43.08 23.96 -55.55
C SER A 138 -43.51 23.06 -56.70
N SER A 139 -43.98 21.86 -56.37
CA SER A 139 -44.66 20.97 -57.29
C SER A 139 -45.96 21.61 -57.76
N SER A 140 -45.91 22.36 -58.86
CA SER A 140 -47.06 22.54 -59.73
C SER A 140 -47.22 21.25 -60.53
N GLU A 141 -48.39 20.63 -60.39
CA GLU A 141 -48.78 19.43 -61.11
C GLU A 141 -48.65 19.62 -62.62
N GLY A 142 -48.02 18.65 -63.28
CA GLY A 142 -48.13 18.46 -64.72
C GLY A 142 -46.96 18.97 -65.56
N GLU A 143 -45.78 18.36 -65.42
CA GLU A 143 -44.83 18.29 -66.54
C GLU A 143 -43.89 17.09 -66.40
N THR A 144 -44.05 16.13 -67.30
CA THR A 144 -43.12 15.01 -67.51
C THR A 144 -41.82 15.53 -68.09
N SER A 145 -40.82 15.78 -67.24
CA SER A 145 -39.42 15.96 -67.65
C SER A 145 -38.57 14.79 -67.16
N THR A 146 -38.23 13.92 -68.10
CA THR A 146 -37.11 12.98 -68.01
C THR A 146 -35.80 13.76 -68.00
N ASN A 147 -34.88 13.38 -67.11
CA ASN A 147 -33.49 13.84 -66.99
C ASN A 147 -33.24 15.20 -66.31
N SER A 148 -33.46 15.25 -64.99
CA SER A 148 -32.48 15.86 -64.09
C SER A 148 -32.41 15.01 -62.81
N SER A 149 -31.19 14.68 -62.40
CA SER A 149 -30.90 13.93 -61.19
C SER A 149 -31.50 14.65 -59.98
N LYS A 150 -32.60 14.12 -59.42
CA LYS A 150 -33.03 14.47 -58.06
C LYS A 150 -31.88 14.06 -57.14
N ALA A 151 -30.95 14.97 -56.86
CA ALA A 151 -29.84 14.74 -55.94
C ALA A 151 -30.44 14.32 -54.59
N GLN A 152 -30.31 13.04 -54.27
CA GLN A 152 -30.90 12.44 -53.09
C GLN A 152 -30.09 12.83 -51.87
N ARG A 153 -30.70 13.64 -51.00
CA ARG A 153 -30.09 14.11 -49.76
C ARG A 153 -29.70 12.95 -48.86
N THR A 154 -28.46 12.97 -48.40
CA THR A 154 -27.96 12.04 -47.39
C THR A 154 -28.69 12.29 -46.07
N LEU A 155 -29.27 11.25 -45.49
CA LEU A 155 -29.98 11.33 -44.21
C LEU A 155 -29.08 11.10 -42.99
N ALA A 156 -28.02 10.33 -43.15
CA ALA A 156 -27.07 9.99 -42.09
C ALA A 156 -25.70 9.64 -42.68
N VAL A 157 -24.66 9.77 -41.86
CA VAL A 157 -23.28 9.45 -42.20
C VAL A 157 -22.79 8.26 -41.38
N ILE A 158 -22.18 7.28 -42.04
CA ILE A 158 -21.54 6.12 -41.41
C ILE A 158 -20.02 6.28 -41.50
N GLY A 159 -19.33 6.28 -40.35
CA GLY A 159 -17.87 6.51 -40.25
C GLY A 159 -17.49 7.91 -39.77
N PRO A 160 -16.18 8.28 -39.78
CA PRO A 160 -15.05 7.50 -40.29
C PRO A 160 -14.48 6.49 -39.27
N ASP A 161 -13.32 5.91 -39.60
CA ASP A 161 -12.54 4.87 -38.89
C ASP A 161 -11.69 5.36 -37.71
N SER A 162 -11.71 6.66 -37.39
CA SER A 162 -10.78 7.21 -36.41
C SER A 162 -11.36 8.38 -35.64
N SER A 163 -11.17 8.37 -34.32
CA SER A 163 -11.50 9.49 -33.43
C SER A 163 -10.90 10.81 -33.92
N SER A 164 -9.64 10.79 -34.36
CA SER A 164 -8.94 11.99 -34.84
C SER A 164 -9.51 12.55 -36.15
N LYS A 165 -10.10 11.71 -37.00
CA LYS A 165 -10.76 12.12 -38.25
C LYS A 165 -12.23 12.53 -38.02
N THR A 166 -12.80 12.18 -36.87
CA THR A 166 -14.24 12.34 -36.59
C THR A 166 -14.59 13.69 -35.97
N PHE A 167 -13.71 14.28 -35.15
CA PHE A 167 -14.03 15.49 -34.38
C PHE A 167 -14.60 16.65 -35.21
N THR A 168 -13.93 17.03 -36.30
CA THR A 168 -14.39 18.15 -37.14
C THR A 168 -15.66 17.80 -37.93
N PRO A 169 -15.73 16.66 -38.65
CA PRO A 169 -16.97 16.23 -39.30
C PRO A 169 -18.16 16.12 -38.33
N ALA A 170 -17.98 15.57 -37.13
CA ALA A 170 -19.05 15.44 -36.14
C ALA A 170 -19.56 16.79 -35.64
N SER A 171 -18.66 17.78 -35.50
CA SER A 171 -19.05 19.15 -35.15
C SER A 171 -19.87 19.80 -36.28
N LEU A 172 -19.41 19.67 -37.53
CA LEU A 172 -20.07 20.26 -38.71
C LEU A 172 -21.44 19.64 -38.94
N LEU A 173 -21.52 18.30 -39.00
CA LEU A 173 -22.77 17.57 -39.18
C LEU A 173 -23.72 17.79 -37.99
N GLY A 174 -23.17 17.87 -36.77
CA GLY A 174 -23.90 18.18 -35.55
C GLY A 174 -24.59 19.53 -35.56
N ALA A 175 -23.96 20.57 -36.12
CA ALA A 175 -24.56 21.90 -36.26
C ALA A 175 -25.84 21.88 -37.12
N TYR A 176 -25.94 20.96 -38.08
CA TYR A 176 -27.11 20.76 -38.94
C TYR A 176 -27.98 19.57 -38.51
N LEU A 177 -27.72 18.99 -37.33
CA LEU A 177 -28.43 17.83 -36.78
C LEU A 177 -28.44 16.62 -37.72
N VAL A 178 -27.41 16.46 -38.54
CA VAL A 178 -27.24 15.27 -39.39
C VAL A 178 -26.66 14.14 -38.52
N PRO A 179 -27.36 13.00 -38.35
CA PRO A 179 -26.83 11.87 -37.60
C PRO A 179 -25.54 11.34 -38.21
N GLN A 180 -24.52 11.14 -37.37
CA GLN A 180 -23.29 10.47 -37.74
C GLN A 180 -23.06 9.27 -36.82
N ILE A 181 -22.88 8.08 -37.36
CA ILE A 181 -22.60 6.86 -36.61
C ILE A 181 -21.21 6.35 -37.00
N SER A 182 -20.21 6.54 -36.14
CA SER A 182 -18.88 5.99 -36.39
C SER A 182 -18.79 4.53 -35.93
N TYR A 183 -18.10 3.72 -36.70
CA TYR A 183 -17.89 2.30 -36.42
C TYR A 183 -16.58 2.02 -35.66
N GLU A 184 -15.67 3.00 -35.54
CA GLU A 184 -14.34 2.85 -34.91
C GLU A 184 -13.83 4.09 -34.14
N ALA A 185 -14.58 5.19 -34.06
CA ALA A 185 -14.20 6.34 -33.23
C ALA A 185 -14.57 6.13 -31.75
N SER A 186 -13.62 5.60 -30.97
CA SER A 186 -13.80 5.20 -29.57
C SER A 186 -13.47 6.29 -28.53
N ASN A 187 -12.95 7.46 -28.91
CA ASN A 187 -12.58 8.52 -27.96
C ASN A 187 -13.78 9.03 -27.14
N GLU A 188 -13.61 9.18 -25.81
CA GLU A 188 -14.68 9.56 -24.87
C GLU A 188 -15.22 10.97 -25.11
N MET A 189 -14.43 11.92 -25.63
CA MET A 189 -14.89 13.29 -25.88
C MET A 189 -16.07 13.36 -26.86
N LEU A 190 -16.18 12.40 -27.79
CA LEU A 190 -17.27 12.32 -28.76
C LEU A 190 -18.63 11.98 -28.12
N SER A 191 -18.62 11.48 -26.88
CA SER A 191 -19.83 11.26 -26.07
C SER A 191 -20.47 12.56 -25.57
N ASN A 192 -19.76 13.70 -25.64
CA ASN A 192 -20.29 14.99 -25.20
C ASN A 192 -21.37 15.52 -26.16
N LYS A 193 -22.64 15.31 -25.81
CA LYS A 193 -23.80 15.76 -26.60
C LYS A 193 -24.01 17.26 -26.69
N PHE A 194 -23.30 18.06 -25.88
CA PHE A 194 -23.29 19.51 -26.07
C PHE A 194 -22.46 19.90 -27.30
N LEU A 195 -21.31 19.25 -27.52
CA LEU A 195 -20.43 19.52 -28.67
C LEU A 195 -20.80 18.67 -29.90
N TYR A 196 -21.27 17.44 -29.69
CA TYR A 196 -21.56 16.46 -30.74
C TYR A 196 -23.01 15.92 -30.60
N PRO A 197 -24.03 16.76 -30.80
CA PRO A 197 -25.43 16.43 -30.49
C PRO A 197 -26.05 15.33 -31.36
N SER A 198 -25.48 15.06 -32.54
CA SER A 198 -25.95 14.05 -33.50
C SER A 198 -24.99 12.88 -33.72
N PHE A 199 -23.91 12.80 -32.93
CA PHE A 199 -22.93 11.72 -33.03
C PHE A 199 -23.39 10.46 -32.29
N PHE A 200 -23.12 9.29 -32.85
CA PHE A 200 -23.31 7.97 -32.26
C PHE A 200 -22.14 7.07 -32.66
N ARG A 201 -22.02 5.92 -32.02
CA ARG A 201 -21.07 4.90 -32.45
C ARG A 201 -21.52 3.49 -32.18
N THR A 202 -21.03 2.54 -32.96
CA THR A 202 -21.27 1.10 -32.76
C THR A 202 -20.09 0.38 -32.08
N ILE A 203 -18.95 1.05 -31.92
CA ILE A 203 -17.82 0.61 -31.09
C ILE A 203 -17.98 1.11 -29.64
N PRO A 204 -17.55 0.34 -28.61
CA PRO A 204 -17.56 0.85 -27.24
C PRO A 204 -16.58 2.01 -27.02
N SER A 205 -16.86 2.81 -25.99
CA SER A 205 -16.05 3.95 -25.57
C SER A 205 -14.69 3.57 -24.96
N ASP A 206 -13.66 4.39 -25.21
CA ASP A 206 -12.36 4.35 -24.55
C ASP A 206 -12.48 4.43 -23.01
N LYS A 207 -13.55 5.05 -22.50
CA LYS A 207 -13.89 5.03 -21.08
C LYS A 207 -13.97 3.60 -20.53
N ASN A 208 -14.62 2.71 -21.28
CA ASN A 208 -14.77 1.31 -20.91
C ASN A 208 -13.46 0.54 -21.13
N GLN A 209 -12.69 0.90 -22.16
CA GLN A 209 -11.39 0.29 -22.43
C GLN A 209 -10.37 0.60 -21.34
N VAL A 210 -10.24 1.86 -20.93
CA VAL A 210 -9.34 2.28 -19.85
C VAL A 210 -9.67 1.52 -18.57
N LYS A 211 -10.96 1.40 -18.22
CA LYS A 211 -11.40 0.59 -17.08
C LYS A 211 -11.01 -0.88 -17.22
N ALA A 212 -11.17 -1.47 -18.39
CA ALA A 212 -10.76 -2.85 -18.65
C ALA A 212 -9.24 -3.03 -18.46
N MET A 213 -8.42 -2.12 -19.00
CA MET A 213 -6.96 -2.15 -18.85
C MET A 213 -6.53 -2.00 -17.39
N LEU A 214 -7.13 -1.07 -16.64
CA LEU A 214 -6.84 -0.89 -15.20
C LEU A 214 -7.24 -2.13 -14.37
N GLN A 215 -8.38 -2.75 -14.67
CA GLN A 215 -8.81 -4.00 -14.04
C GLN A 215 -7.83 -5.14 -14.35
N ILE A 216 -7.30 -5.22 -15.58
CA ILE A 216 -6.28 -6.22 -15.95
C ILE A 216 -5.02 -6.01 -15.12
N LEU A 217 -4.52 -4.77 -15.03
CA LEU A 217 -3.34 -4.42 -14.24
C LEU A 217 -3.53 -4.79 -12.76
N ALA A 218 -4.69 -4.46 -12.18
CA ALA A 218 -5.03 -4.78 -10.80
C ALA A 218 -5.15 -6.30 -10.57
N ARG A 219 -5.77 -7.04 -11.50
CA ARG A 219 -5.95 -8.50 -11.41
C ARG A 219 -4.62 -9.25 -11.28
N PHE A 220 -3.57 -8.78 -11.95
CA PHE A 220 -2.24 -9.39 -11.93
C PHE A 220 -1.26 -8.75 -10.92
N ASN A 221 -1.73 -7.84 -10.06
CA ASN A 221 -0.90 -7.09 -9.11
C ASN A 221 0.27 -6.33 -9.77
N TRP A 222 0.06 -5.81 -10.98
CA TRP A 222 1.04 -5.00 -11.69
C TRP A 222 0.89 -3.54 -11.28
N THR A 223 1.82 -3.07 -10.44
CA THR A 223 1.78 -1.73 -9.84
C THR A 223 2.83 -0.79 -10.42
N TRP A 224 3.74 -1.28 -11.25
CA TRP A 224 4.81 -0.49 -11.87
C TRP A 224 4.82 -0.71 -13.38
N ILE A 225 4.38 0.29 -14.15
CA ILE A 225 4.18 0.16 -15.60
C ILE A 225 4.85 1.27 -16.39
N ALA A 226 5.12 1.03 -17.68
CA ALA A 226 5.27 2.10 -18.67
C ALA A 226 3.97 2.27 -19.44
N LEU A 227 3.68 3.51 -19.83
CA LEU A 227 2.49 3.87 -20.59
C LEU A 227 2.91 4.62 -21.86
N LEU A 228 2.49 4.11 -23.01
CA LEU A 228 2.77 4.69 -24.31
C LEU A 228 1.47 5.09 -25.01
N GLY A 229 1.48 6.22 -25.71
CA GLY A 229 0.35 6.67 -26.53
C GLY A 229 0.79 7.21 -27.90
N SER A 230 -0.02 7.03 -28.95
CA SER A 230 0.26 7.70 -30.24
C SER A 230 0.00 9.20 -30.16
N ASP A 231 0.74 10.00 -30.97
CA ASP A 231 0.65 11.47 -31.09
C ASP A 231 -0.65 12.01 -31.73
N ASN A 232 -1.75 11.28 -31.59
CA ASN A 232 -3.06 11.66 -32.11
C ASN A 232 -4.07 11.75 -30.95
N ALA A 233 -5.26 12.28 -31.24
CA ALA A 233 -6.26 12.54 -30.20
C ALA A 233 -6.75 11.25 -29.52
N TYR A 234 -6.72 10.11 -30.20
CA TYR A 234 -7.06 8.80 -29.61
C TYR A 234 -6.01 8.38 -28.57
N GLY A 235 -4.74 8.30 -28.97
CA GLY A 235 -3.68 7.81 -28.11
C GLY A 235 -3.38 8.74 -26.93
N LEU A 236 -3.39 10.06 -27.16
CA LEU A 236 -3.12 11.04 -26.09
C LEU A 236 -4.22 11.08 -25.04
N GLU A 237 -5.50 11.12 -25.45
CA GLU A 237 -6.62 11.18 -24.50
C GLU A 237 -6.77 9.87 -23.72
N GLY A 238 -6.64 8.71 -24.39
CA GLY A 238 -6.68 7.41 -23.73
C GLY A 238 -5.55 7.24 -22.73
N MET A 239 -4.34 7.67 -23.09
CA MET A 239 -3.18 7.71 -22.19
C MET A 239 -3.43 8.60 -20.98
N GLN A 240 -3.95 9.81 -21.18
CA GLN A 240 -4.24 10.76 -20.08
C GLN A 240 -5.33 10.23 -19.15
N THR A 241 -6.39 9.66 -19.71
CA THR A 241 -7.50 9.09 -18.94
C THR A 241 -7.05 7.90 -18.10
N LEU A 242 -6.22 7.02 -18.66
CA LEU A 242 -5.62 5.91 -17.92
C LEU A 242 -4.70 6.42 -16.80
N ALA A 243 -3.84 7.40 -17.10
CA ALA A 243 -2.93 7.98 -16.13
C ALA A 243 -3.67 8.65 -14.96
N LYS A 244 -4.78 9.33 -15.24
CA LYS A 244 -5.64 9.97 -14.24
C LYS A 244 -6.23 8.96 -13.25
N HIS A 245 -6.66 7.80 -13.72
CA HIS A 245 -7.32 6.78 -12.89
C HIS A 245 -6.38 5.69 -12.34
N ALA A 246 -5.12 5.64 -12.77
CA ALA A 246 -4.17 4.60 -12.35
C ALA A 246 -3.99 4.51 -10.82
N SER A 247 -3.94 5.65 -10.13
CA SER A 247 -3.72 5.70 -8.67
C SER A 247 -4.88 5.09 -7.87
N GLU A 248 -6.12 5.18 -8.36
CA GLU A 248 -7.31 4.57 -7.75
C GLU A 248 -7.22 3.04 -7.70
N TYR A 249 -6.45 2.45 -8.62
CA TYR A 249 -6.17 1.02 -8.70
C TYR A 249 -4.82 0.64 -8.07
N GLY A 250 -4.13 1.56 -7.40
CA GLY A 250 -2.82 1.31 -6.79
C GLY A 250 -1.68 1.14 -7.80
N ILE A 251 -1.82 1.72 -9.00
CA ILE A 251 -0.86 1.59 -10.10
C ILE A 251 -0.04 2.88 -10.22
N CYS A 252 1.29 2.73 -10.29
CA CYS A 252 2.21 3.82 -10.56
C CYS A 252 2.78 3.71 -11.98
N ILE A 253 2.82 4.85 -12.66
CA ILE A 253 3.37 4.96 -14.00
C ILE A 253 4.81 5.44 -13.89
N ALA A 254 5.74 4.55 -14.25
CA ALA A 254 7.17 4.78 -14.22
C ALA A 254 7.64 5.68 -15.36
N TYR A 255 6.97 5.56 -16.51
CA TYR A 255 7.31 6.24 -17.74
C TYR A 255 6.06 6.53 -18.55
N GLN A 256 6.00 7.72 -19.14
CA GLN A 256 5.03 8.07 -20.17
C GLN A 256 5.77 8.46 -21.45
N GLY A 257 5.44 7.81 -22.56
CA GLY A 257 6.07 8.05 -23.85
C GLY A 257 5.04 8.30 -24.96
N VAL A 258 5.31 9.27 -25.82
CA VAL A 258 4.48 9.52 -27.00
C VAL A 258 5.16 8.95 -28.24
N ILE A 259 4.42 8.16 -29.02
CA ILE A 259 4.84 7.60 -30.30
C ILE A 259 4.47 8.59 -31.41
N PRO A 260 5.44 9.29 -32.02
CA PRO A 260 5.17 10.28 -33.06
C PRO A 260 4.80 9.63 -34.40
N ALA A 261 4.34 10.43 -35.36
CA ALA A 261 4.36 10.07 -36.78
C ALA A 261 5.77 9.67 -37.22
N TYR A 262 5.89 8.66 -38.08
CA TYR A 262 7.19 8.28 -38.63
C TYR A 262 7.64 9.30 -39.68
N ARG A 263 8.65 10.10 -39.32
CA ARG A 263 9.33 11.08 -40.17
C ARG A 263 10.83 11.09 -39.86
N ALA A 264 11.66 11.52 -40.81
CA ALA A 264 13.12 11.59 -40.62
C ALA A 264 13.52 12.31 -39.31
N GLU A 265 12.86 13.42 -38.99
CA GLU A 265 13.06 14.23 -37.77
C GLU A 265 12.65 13.54 -36.45
N THR A 266 11.77 12.54 -36.51
CA THR A 266 11.19 11.85 -35.34
C THR A 266 11.81 10.50 -35.03
N VAL A 267 12.65 9.96 -35.93
CA VAL A 267 13.32 8.66 -35.76
C VAL A 267 14.07 8.58 -34.44
N GLN A 268 14.80 9.65 -34.08
CA GLN A 268 15.53 9.68 -32.83
C GLN A 268 14.61 9.70 -31.60
N VAL A 269 13.45 10.35 -31.70
CA VAL A 269 12.44 10.36 -30.63
C VAL A 269 11.92 8.95 -30.39
N MET A 270 11.62 8.19 -31.45
CA MET A 270 11.20 6.79 -31.33
C MET A 270 12.27 5.92 -30.66
N ARG A 271 13.55 6.06 -31.07
CA ARG A 271 14.67 5.37 -30.40
C ARG A 271 14.76 5.74 -28.92
N ASN A 272 14.65 7.02 -28.58
CA ASN A 272 14.71 7.49 -27.19
C ASN A 272 13.59 6.90 -26.32
N VAL A 273 12.38 6.76 -26.86
CA VAL A 273 11.26 6.08 -26.16
C VAL A 273 11.67 4.64 -25.81
N VAL A 274 12.26 3.90 -26.76
CA VAL A 274 12.74 2.52 -26.54
C VAL A 274 13.87 2.47 -25.49
N GLU A 275 14.84 3.40 -25.54
CA GLU A 275 15.92 3.48 -24.53
C GLU A 275 15.38 3.73 -23.12
N ASN A 276 14.37 4.58 -22.99
CA ASN A 276 13.75 4.87 -21.70
C ASN A 276 13.06 3.62 -21.13
N LEU A 277 12.39 2.82 -21.97
CA LEU A 277 11.78 1.55 -21.54
C LEU A 277 12.82 0.57 -20.98
N LEU A 278 14.01 0.52 -21.58
CA LEU A 278 15.12 -0.31 -21.09
C LEU A 278 15.68 0.21 -19.76
N THR A 279 15.84 1.52 -19.63
CA THR A 279 16.44 2.16 -18.46
C THR A 279 15.56 2.03 -17.21
N ILE A 280 14.24 2.11 -17.37
CA ILE A 280 13.28 2.17 -16.26
C ILE A 280 12.95 0.79 -15.69
N LYS A 281 13.41 -0.29 -16.35
CA LYS A 281 13.28 -1.69 -15.91
C LYS A 281 11.83 -2.10 -15.57
N VAL A 282 10.87 -1.64 -16.37
CA VAL A 282 9.47 -2.11 -16.27
C VAL A 282 9.32 -3.43 -17.00
N ASN A 283 8.38 -4.28 -16.57
CA ASN A 283 8.03 -5.50 -17.30
C ASN A 283 6.72 -5.39 -18.06
N VAL A 284 5.80 -4.54 -17.60
CA VAL A 284 4.48 -4.34 -18.21
C VAL A 284 4.44 -2.97 -18.89
N ILE A 285 4.07 -2.97 -20.19
CA ILE A 285 4.00 -1.80 -21.06
C ILE A 285 2.58 -1.70 -21.60
N VAL A 286 1.88 -0.64 -21.24
CA VAL A 286 0.54 -0.34 -21.73
C VAL A 286 0.67 0.55 -22.97
N VAL A 287 0.03 0.19 -24.07
CA VAL A 287 0.17 0.91 -25.36
C VAL A 287 -1.21 1.31 -25.91
N PHE A 288 -1.53 2.59 -25.74
CA PHE A 288 -2.74 3.24 -26.25
C PHE A 288 -2.43 3.92 -27.60
N SER A 289 -2.31 3.13 -28.66
CA SER A 289 -1.78 3.62 -29.94
C SER A 289 -2.62 3.13 -31.11
N SER A 290 -2.71 3.95 -32.15
CA SER A 290 -3.25 3.47 -33.42
C SER A 290 -2.31 2.47 -34.10
N LYS A 291 -2.85 1.41 -34.71
CA LYS A 291 -2.09 0.33 -35.38
C LYS A 291 -1.11 0.86 -36.42
N THR A 292 -1.46 1.89 -37.19
CA THR A 292 -0.59 2.48 -38.22
C THR A 292 0.68 3.11 -37.64
N LYS A 293 0.55 3.85 -36.53
CA LYS A 293 1.68 4.45 -35.81
C LYS A 293 2.51 3.39 -35.10
N LEU A 294 1.85 2.43 -34.46
CA LEU A 294 2.53 1.36 -33.73
C LEU A 294 3.34 0.46 -34.67
N ASN A 295 2.83 0.17 -35.86
CA ASN A 295 3.53 -0.60 -36.89
C ASN A 295 4.90 0.00 -37.23
N LYS A 296 4.99 1.33 -37.33
CA LYS A 296 6.27 2.03 -37.60
C LYS A 296 7.17 2.12 -36.37
N PHE A 297 6.62 1.98 -35.15
CA PHE A 297 7.38 2.03 -33.90
C PHE A 297 8.00 0.68 -33.51
N MET A 298 7.30 -0.44 -33.72
CA MET A 298 7.77 -1.77 -33.32
C MET A 298 9.15 -2.19 -33.89
N PRO A 299 9.55 -1.80 -35.13
CA PRO A 299 10.90 -2.06 -35.61
C PRO A 299 12.02 -1.51 -34.70
N PHE A 300 11.80 -0.37 -34.02
CA PHE A 300 12.76 0.18 -33.07
C PHE A 300 12.86 -0.63 -31.77
N VAL A 301 11.74 -1.25 -31.35
CA VAL A 301 11.69 -2.17 -30.21
C VAL A 301 12.51 -3.44 -30.53
N LEU A 302 12.34 -3.95 -31.75
CA LEU A 302 13.05 -5.13 -32.25
C LEU A 302 14.56 -4.88 -32.43
N GLU A 303 14.96 -3.69 -32.91
CA GLU A 303 16.37 -3.29 -33.03
C GLU A 303 17.13 -3.41 -31.71
N ARG A 304 16.44 -3.24 -30.57
CA ARG A 304 17.03 -3.31 -29.23
C ARG A 304 16.86 -4.66 -28.53
N ASN A 305 16.31 -5.68 -29.21
CA ASN A 305 16.06 -7.00 -28.62
C ASN A 305 15.30 -6.93 -27.28
N ILE A 306 14.32 -6.03 -27.17
CA ILE A 306 13.41 -6.03 -26.02
C ILE A 306 12.62 -7.33 -26.06
N THR A 307 12.90 -8.19 -25.10
CA THR A 307 12.26 -9.50 -24.91
C THR A 307 11.72 -9.60 -23.49
N ASP A 308 10.96 -10.65 -23.18
CA ASP A 308 10.49 -10.94 -21.82
C ASP A 308 9.62 -9.82 -21.19
N LYS A 309 8.84 -9.09 -22.01
CA LYS A 309 7.88 -8.06 -21.56
C LYS A 309 6.43 -8.52 -21.69
N VAL A 310 5.53 -7.82 -21.02
CA VAL A 310 4.08 -7.94 -21.21
C VAL A 310 3.57 -6.65 -21.83
N TRP A 311 2.96 -6.75 -23.01
CA TRP A 311 2.38 -5.63 -23.75
C TRP A 311 0.86 -5.68 -23.61
N ILE A 312 0.27 -4.62 -23.05
CA ILE A 312 -1.19 -4.47 -22.95
C ILE A 312 -1.66 -3.57 -24.08
N GLY A 313 -2.40 -4.14 -25.02
CA GLY A 313 -2.86 -3.47 -26.22
C GLY A 313 -4.32 -3.05 -26.22
N THR A 314 -4.60 -2.01 -26.98
CA THR A 314 -5.96 -1.56 -27.26
C THR A 314 -6.62 -2.39 -28.35
N GLU A 315 -7.90 -2.12 -28.59
CA GLU A 315 -8.76 -2.75 -29.58
C GLU A 315 -8.29 -2.50 -31.01
N ASP A 316 -7.65 -1.35 -31.25
CA ASP A 316 -7.19 -1.00 -32.60
C ASP A 316 -6.04 -1.90 -33.10
N TRP A 317 -5.12 -2.31 -32.22
CA TRP A 317 -3.89 -2.99 -32.66
C TRP A 317 -3.72 -4.43 -32.16
N SER A 318 -4.34 -4.79 -31.03
CA SER A 318 -4.09 -6.09 -30.40
C SER A 318 -4.61 -7.29 -31.20
N ALA A 319 -5.61 -7.08 -32.06
CA ALA A 319 -6.14 -8.09 -32.97
C ALA A 319 -5.75 -7.88 -34.45
N SER A 320 -4.87 -6.92 -34.74
CA SER A 320 -4.53 -6.52 -36.10
C SER A 320 -3.33 -7.29 -36.65
N SER A 321 -3.50 -7.94 -37.81
CA SER A 321 -2.41 -8.57 -38.57
C SER A 321 -1.33 -7.61 -39.03
N LEU A 322 -1.63 -6.31 -39.14
CA LEU A 322 -0.61 -5.29 -39.42
C LEU A 322 0.51 -5.29 -38.36
N ILE A 323 0.22 -5.65 -37.11
CA ILE A 323 1.22 -5.71 -36.04
C ILE A 323 1.78 -7.11 -35.88
N SER A 324 0.93 -8.15 -35.86
CA SER A 324 1.41 -9.53 -35.71
C SER A 324 2.19 -10.02 -36.94
N GLY A 325 2.01 -9.40 -38.12
CA GLY A 325 2.78 -9.69 -39.33
C GLY A 325 4.18 -9.07 -39.36
N ILE A 326 4.56 -8.26 -38.37
CA ILE A 326 5.89 -7.64 -38.33
C ILE A 326 6.96 -8.72 -38.12
N PRO A 327 7.98 -8.85 -38.98
CA PRO A 327 9.01 -9.87 -38.84
C PRO A 327 9.73 -9.78 -37.48
N GLY A 328 9.71 -10.87 -36.71
CA GLY A 328 10.37 -10.95 -35.41
C GLY A 328 9.52 -10.49 -34.22
N ILE A 329 8.29 -10.01 -34.44
CA ILE A 329 7.41 -9.48 -33.37
C ILE A 329 7.08 -10.51 -32.28
N GLN A 330 7.11 -11.81 -32.59
CA GLN A 330 6.89 -12.88 -31.62
C GLN A 330 7.92 -12.92 -30.48
N THR A 331 9.05 -12.21 -30.62
CA THR A 331 10.13 -12.16 -29.63
C THR A 331 9.89 -11.12 -28.52
N ILE A 332 8.97 -10.17 -28.71
CA ILE A 332 8.80 -9.03 -27.79
C ILE A 332 8.25 -9.41 -26.41
N GLY A 333 7.73 -10.63 -26.28
CA GLY A 333 7.18 -11.18 -25.04
C GLY A 333 5.69 -11.55 -25.16
N THR A 334 4.97 -11.41 -24.06
CA THR A 334 3.52 -11.72 -23.99
C THR A 334 2.70 -10.51 -24.44
N VAL A 335 1.69 -10.71 -25.27
CA VAL A 335 0.72 -9.65 -25.63
C VAL A 335 -0.65 -10.02 -25.10
N ILE A 336 -1.24 -9.11 -24.33
CA ILE A 336 -2.62 -9.17 -23.85
C ILE A 336 -3.37 -7.99 -24.44
N GLY A 337 -4.48 -8.24 -25.12
CA GLY A 337 -5.27 -7.22 -25.81
C GLY A 337 -6.65 -7.06 -25.21
N VAL A 338 -7.15 -5.83 -25.24
CA VAL A 338 -8.59 -5.58 -25.22
C VAL A 338 -9.07 -5.64 -26.66
N SER A 339 -10.11 -6.43 -26.97
CA SER A 339 -10.66 -6.58 -28.33
C SER A 339 -12.16 -6.34 -28.32
N VAL A 340 -12.69 -5.73 -29.39
CA VAL A 340 -14.14 -5.70 -29.63
C VAL A 340 -14.65 -7.14 -29.71
N LYS A 341 -15.85 -7.38 -29.15
CA LYS A 341 -16.44 -8.72 -29.11
C LYS A 341 -16.71 -9.22 -30.52
N TYR A 342 -16.25 -10.44 -30.79
CA TYR A 342 -16.42 -11.04 -32.11
C TYR A 342 -17.87 -11.46 -32.34
N VAL A 343 -18.44 -11.02 -33.47
CA VAL A 343 -19.75 -11.46 -33.95
C VAL A 343 -19.62 -11.83 -35.43
N ALA A 344 -19.79 -13.11 -35.74
CA ALA A 344 -19.90 -13.56 -37.12
C ALA A 344 -21.30 -13.27 -37.65
N PHE A 345 -21.39 -12.80 -38.88
CA PHE A 345 -22.68 -12.60 -39.56
C PHE A 345 -22.65 -13.26 -40.95
N SER A 346 -23.67 -14.07 -41.20
CA SER A 346 -23.76 -14.95 -42.37
C SER A 346 -23.93 -14.17 -43.68
N GLY A 347 -23.26 -14.61 -44.74
CA GLY A 347 -23.46 -14.08 -46.10
C GLY A 347 -22.48 -12.98 -46.52
N PHE A 348 -21.74 -12.38 -45.58
CA PHE A 348 -20.78 -11.32 -45.89
C PHE A 348 -19.56 -11.82 -46.67
N GLU A 349 -18.94 -12.92 -46.25
CA GLU A 349 -17.83 -13.56 -46.98
C GLU A 349 -18.22 -13.91 -48.42
N GLU A 350 -19.44 -14.44 -48.58
CA GLU A 350 -20.00 -14.79 -49.87
C GLU A 350 -20.28 -13.55 -50.74
N PHE A 351 -20.72 -12.45 -50.13
CA PHE A 351 -20.88 -11.16 -50.80
C PHE A 351 -19.55 -10.61 -51.32
N GLU A 352 -18.48 -10.64 -50.52
CA GLU A 352 -17.16 -10.20 -50.97
C GLU A 352 -16.59 -11.11 -52.07
N ARG A 353 -16.78 -12.43 -51.96
CA ARG A 353 -16.40 -13.38 -53.01
C ARG A 353 -17.08 -13.07 -54.34
N ARG A 354 -18.39 -12.79 -54.33
CA ARG A 354 -19.14 -12.39 -55.53
C ARG A 354 -18.63 -11.05 -56.09
N ALA A 355 -18.28 -10.09 -55.23
CA ALA A 355 -17.70 -8.83 -55.67
C ALA A 355 -16.33 -9.01 -56.36
N PHE A 356 -15.48 -9.90 -55.83
CA PHE A 356 -14.22 -10.28 -56.46
C PHE A 356 -14.46 -10.94 -57.82
N GLU A 357 -15.36 -11.92 -57.91
CA GLU A 357 -15.68 -12.62 -59.17
C GLU A 357 -16.23 -11.65 -60.24
N ALA A 358 -17.14 -10.75 -59.86
CA ALA A 358 -17.65 -9.72 -60.74
C ALA A 358 -16.54 -8.77 -61.23
N SER A 359 -15.55 -8.46 -60.38
CA SER A 359 -14.41 -7.62 -60.76
C SER A 359 -13.47 -8.28 -61.76
N MET A 360 -13.41 -9.62 -61.78
CA MET A 360 -12.63 -10.40 -62.75
C MET A 360 -13.33 -10.52 -64.10
N GLN A 361 -14.66 -10.43 -64.13
CA GLN A 361 -15.47 -10.45 -65.35
C GLN A 361 -15.54 -9.09 -66.05
N HIS A 362 -15.17 -8.01 -65.36
CA HIS A 362 -15.18 -6.66 -65.91
C HIS A 362 -13.98 -6.45 -66.85
N SER A 363 -14.22 -6.46 -68.17
CA SER A 363 -13.20 -6.23 -69.20
C SER A 363 -12.63 -4.81 -69.11
N GLN A 364 -11.33 -4.68 -69.30
CA GLN A 364 -10.53 -3.47 -69.24
C GLN A 364 -10.80 -2.48 -70.41
N GLU A 365 -11.99 -2.49 -71.00
CA GLU A 365 -12.31 -1.74 -72.24
C GLU A 365 -12.75 -0.28 -72.00
N ASP A 366 -12.98 0.15 -70.75
CA ASP A 366 -13.45 1.52 -70.46
C ASP A 366 -12.36 2.47 -69.89
N SER A 367 -11.09 2.04 -69.86
CA SER A 367 -9.97 2.89 -69.38
C SER A 367 -9.48 3.92 -70.39
N GLY A 368 -10.28 4.25 -71.41
CA GLY A 368 -9.93 5.14 -72.53
C GLY A 368 -10.44 6.58 -72.42
N ARG A 369 -11.03 7.01 -71.28
CA ARG A 369 -11.32 8.43 -71.04
C ARG A 369 -10.14 9.08 -70.34
N PRO A 370 -9.59 10.19 -70.88
CA PRO A 370 -8.44 10.86 -70.27
C PRO A 370 -8.82 11.31 -68.86
N THR A 371 -8.05 10.87 -67.88
CA THR A 371 -7.97 11.49 -66.56
C THR A 371 -7.57 12.94 -66.76
N ASN A 372 -8.49 13.89 -66.54
CA ASN A 372 -8.10 15.27 -66.36
C ASN A 372 -7.23 15.33 -65.10
N GLU A 373 -5.92 15.49 -65.27
CA GLU A 373 -4.87 15.51 -64.23
C GLU A 373 -5.01 16.66 -63.20
N GLY A 374 -6.15 17.35 -63.15
CA GLY A 374 -6.39 18.52 -62.30
C GLY A 374 -7.48 18.39 -61.22
N ASN A 375 -8.31 17.35 -61.23
CA ASN A 375 -9.49 17.29 -60.35
C ASN A 375 -9.28 16.34 -59.16
N ILE A 376 -9.17 16.91 -57.96
CA ILE A 376 -9.11 16.21 -56.67
C ILE A 376 -10.52 15.69 -56.36
N CYS A 377 -10.81 14.43 -56.67
CA CYS A 377 -12.14 13.85 -56.44
C CYS A 377 -12.13 12.91 -55.20
N LEU A 378 -13.05 13.14 -54.26
CA LEU A 378 -13.26 12.31 -53.06
C LEU A 378 -13.91 10.94 -53.37
N GLN A 379 -14.42 10.77 -54.58
CA GLN A 379 -15.20 9.60 -55.02
C GLN A 379 -14.64 8.95 -56.30
N SER A 380 -13.38 9.21 -56.68
CA SER A 380 -12.77 8.66 -57.90
C SER A 380 -12.17 7.26 -57.74
N THR A 381 -12.29 6.63 -56.57
CA THR A 381 -11.73 5.30 -56.34
C THR A 381 -12.45 4.24 -57.19
N ASP A 382 -11.71 3.55 -58.08
CA ASP A 382 -12.24 2.40 -58.81
C ASP A 382 -12.35 1.18 -57.89
N LEU A 383 -13.59 0.82 -57.55
CA LEU A 383 -13.86 -0.27 -56.63
C LEU A 383 -13.52 -1.65 -57.22
N TYR A 384 -13.60 -1.82 -58.53
CA TYR A 384 -13.21 -3.06 -59.19
C TYR A 384 -11.70 -3.29 -59.09
N SER A 385 -10.88 -2.24 -59.10
CA SER A 385 -9.43 -2.35 -58.88
C SER A 385 -9.10 -2.84 -57.47
N LEU A 386 -9.80 -2.34 -56.44
CA LEU A 386 -9.61 -2.77 -55.06
C LEU A 386 -10.08 -4.21 -54.85
N ALA A 387 -11.25 -4.56 -55.40
CA ALA A 387 -11.78 -5.92 -55.32
C ALA A 387 -10.82 -6.94 -55.95
N ARG A 388 -10.22 -6.62 -57.11
CA ARG A 388 -9.23 -7.47 -57.79
C ARG A 388 -7.99 -7.81 -56.95
N ARG A 389 -7.69 -7.05 -55.90
CA ARG A 389 -6.58 -7.35 -54.99
C ARG A 389 -6.83 -8.58 -54.10
N ASN A 390 -8.08 -9.04 -54.00
CA ASN A 390 -8.48 -10.25 -53.27
C ASN A 390 -7.92 -10.28 -51.83
N PHE A 391 -8.22 -9.23 -51.07
CA PHE A 391 -7.77 -9.13 -49.68
C PHE A 391 -8.33 -10.27 -48.83
N SER A 392 -7.49 -10.87 -47.97
CA SER A 392 -7.93 -11.91 -47.04
C SER A 392 -8.87 -11.35 -45.98
N LEU A 393 -10.03 -11.94 -45.75
CA LEU A 393 -10.92 -11.47 -44.69
C LEU A 393 -10.52 -12.09 -43.33
N GLU A 394 -10.04 -11.28 -42.39
CA GLU A 394 -9.62 -11.75 -41.07
C GLU A 394 -10.66 -11.48 -39.98
N LYS A 395 -10.51 -12.13 -38.82
CA LYS A 395 -11.42 -11.98 -37.67
C LYS A 395 -11.59 -10.52 -37.22
N TYR A 396 -10.51 -9.75 -37.25
CA TYR A 396 -10.51 -8.32 -36.95
C TYR A 396 -11.35 -7.53 -37.97
N ASP A 397 -11.15 -7.78 -39.27
CA ASP A 397 -11.91 -7.16 -40.36
C ASP A 397 -13.41 -7.47 -40.27
N ILE A 398 -13.78 -8.72 -39.95
CA ILE A 398 -15.18 -9.14 -39.74
C ILE A 398 -15.82 -8.37 -38.59
N THR A 399 -15.08 -8.18 -37.49
CA THR A 399 -15.60 -7.50 -36.30
C THR A 399 -15.89 -6.03 -36.59
N SER A 400 -14.95 -5.31 -37.22
CA SER A 400 -15.18 -3.91 -37.62
C SER A 400 -16.26 -3.80 -38.70
N SER A 401 -16.32 -4.73 -39.65
CA SER A 401 -17.38 -4.81 -40.66
C SER A 401 -18.76 -4.99 -40.04
N PHE A 402 -18.88 -5.78 -38.97
CA PHE A 402 -20.14 -5.93 -38.24
C PHE A 402 -20.59 -4.63 -37.55
N ASN A 403 -19.65 -3.79 -37.09
CA ASN A 403 -19.97 -2.47 -36.54
C ASN A 403 -20.57 -1.54 -37.62
N VAL A 404 -20.08 -1.60 -38.86
CA VAL A 404 -20.66 -0.88 -40.00
C VAL A 404 -22.05 -1.41 -40.34
N TYR A 405 -22.17 -2.73 -40.46
CA TYR A 405 -23.43 -3.42 -40.71
C TYR A 405 -24.50 -3.01 -39.67
N THR A 406 -24.13 -3.01 -38.39
CA THR A 406 -24.99 -2.57 -37.28
C THR A 406 -25.39 -1.09 -37.41
N ALA A 407 -24.47 -0.22 -37.84
CA ALA A 407 -24.75 1.21 -38.00
C ALA A 407 -25.76 1.46 -39.14
N VAL A 408 -25.64 0.77 -40.27
CA VAL A 408 -26.60 0.83 -41.38
C VAL A 408 -27.99 0.35 -40.94
N TYR A 409 -28.05 -0.78 -40.23
CA TYR A 409 -29.30 -1.29 -39.68
C TYR A 409 -29.95 -0.33 -38.67
N ALA A 410 -29.16 0.34 -37.83
CA ALA A 410 -29.66 1.34 -36.90
C ALA A 410 -30.31 2.52 -37.64
N VAL A 411 -29.69 3.01 -38.72
CA VAL A 411 -30.28 4.04 -39.58
C VAL A 411 -31.56 3.54 -40.25
N ALA A 412 -31.55 2.32 -40.79
CA ALA A 412 -32.72 1.76 -41.46
C ALA A 412 -33.90 1.53 -40.50
N HIS A 413 -33.66 1.11 -39.26
CA HIS A 413 -34.68 1.02 -38.21
C HIS A 413 -35.22 2.39 -37.80
N ALA A 414 -34.35 3.40 -37.65
CA ALA A 414 -34.79 4.76 -37.38
C ALA A 414 -35.63 5.32 -38.54
N LEU A 415 -35.25 5.04 -39.78
CA LEU A 415 -35.99 5.43 -40.97
C LEU A 415 -37.34 4.71 -41.07
N HIS A 416 -37.40 3.42 -40.71
CA HIS A 416 -38.63 2.62 -40.68
C HIS A 416 -39.70 3.28 -39.80
N GLN A 417 -39.28 3.73 -38.61
CA GLN A 417 -40.15 4.44 -37.67
C GLN A 417 -40.50 5.84 -38.18
N THR A 418 -39.54 6.55 -38.78
CA THR A 418 -39.76 7.89 -39.37
C THR A 418 -40.82 7.89 -40.48
N LEU A 419 -40.88 6.80 -41.26
CA LEU A 419 -41.82 6.61 -42.37
C LEU A 419 -43.11 5.88 -41.98
N GLY A 420 -43.26 5.47 -40.72
CA GLY A 420 -44.46 4.79 -40.22
C GLY A 420 -44.70 3.41 -40.82
N CYS A 421 -43.64 2.65 -41.11
CA CYS A 421 -43.72 1.40 -41.85
C CYS A 421 -44.33 0.20 -41.10
N ASP A 422 -44.63 0.33 -39.80
CA ASP A 422 -45.14 -0.76 -38.95
C ASP A 422 -46.49 -1.33 -39.43
N SER A 423 -47.26 -0.56 -40.21
CA SER A 423 -48.51 -1.01 -40.86
C SER A 423 -48.30 -1.89 -42.10
N GLY A 424 -47.05 -2.21 -42.46
CA GLY A 424 -46.68 -3.00 -43.63
C GLY A 424 -46.47 -2.19 -44.92
N GLU A 425 -46.63 -0.87 -44.86
CA GLU A 425 -46.40 0.06 -45.97
C GLU A 425 -45.70 1.32 -45.44
N CYS A 426 -44.66 1.79 -46.14
CA CYS A 426 -43.91 3.00 -45.78
C CYS A 426 -44.42 4.24 -46.52
N SER A 427 -44.64 5.34 -45.79
CA SER A 427 -44.99 6.63 -46.40
C SER A 427 -43.77 7.32 -47.03
N LYS A 428 -43.60 7.22 -48.36
CA LYS A 428 -42.53 7.90 -49.11
C LYS A 428 -42.71 9.43 -49.13
N ARG A 429 -42.31 10.08 -48.04
CA ARG A 429 -42.32 11.54 -47.86
C ARG A 429 -40.90 12.11 -47.79
N HIS A 430 -40.80 13.42 -47.87
CA HIS A 430 -39.56 14.09 -47.52
C HIS A 430 -39.24 13.89 -46.03
N VAL A 431 -38.00 13.54 -45.72
CA VAL A 431 -37.49 13.31 -44.36
C VAL A 431 -36.29 14.22 -44.15
N HIS A 432 -36.31 14.97 -43.05
CA HIS A 432 -35.17 15.75 -42.63
C HIS A 432 -34.25 14.97 -41.67
N PRO A 433 -32.93 15.23 -41.65
CA PRO A 433 -32.01 14.48 -40.79
C PRO A 433 -32.31 14.58 -39.29
N TRP A 434 -32.86 15.70 -38.81
CA TRP A 434 -33.25 15.82 -37.39
C TRP A 434 -34.46 14.95 -37.01
N GLU A 435 -35.34 14.60 -37.96
CA GLU A 435 -36.42 13.64 -37.73
C GLU A 435 -35.86 12.23 -37.54
N LEU A 436 -34.91 11.85 -38.40
CA LEU A 436 -34.19 10.59 -38.26
C LEU A 436 -33.41 10.54 -36.94
N LEU A 437 -32.76 11.65 -36.55
CA LEU A 437 -32.03 11.78 -35.29
C LEU A 437 -32.91 11.46 -34.07
N TYR A 438 -34.16 11.92 -34.07
CA TYR A 438 -35.10 11.67 -32.97
C TYR A 438 -35.36 10.18 -32.78
N TRP A 439 -35.57 9.44 -33.87
CA TRP A 439 -35.81 7.99 -33.82
C TRP A 439 -34.53 7.19 -33.57
N LEU A 440 -33.39 7.66 -34.07
CA LEU A 440 -32.11 7.01 -33.84
C LEU A 440 -31.73 7.00 -32.35
N LYS A 441 -32.06 8.06 -31.59
CA LYS A 441 -31.88 8.12 -30.13
C LYS A 441 -32.66 7.06 -29.35
N GLN A 442 -33.70 6.50 -29.95
CA GLN A 442 -34.62 5.55 -29.31
C GLN A 442 -34.57 4.17 -29.96
N VAL A 443 -33.65 3.97 -30.91
CA VAL A 443 -33.57 2.74 -31.68
C VAL A 443 -33.23 1.58 -30.75
N ARG A 444 -34.02 0.51 -30.82
CA ARG A 444 -33.78 -0.72 -30.09
C ARG A 444 -34.26 -1.91 -30.89
N PHE A 445 -33.34 -2.75 -31.30
CA PHE A 445 -33.63 -3.93 -32.11
C PHE A 445 -32.66 -5.06 -31.80
N SER A 446 -32.94 -6.26 -32.30
CA SER A 446 -32.02 -7.39 -32.22
C SER A 446 -31.49 -7.71 -33.60
N LEU A 447 -30.16 -7.84 -33.69
CA LEU A 447 -29.45 -8.20 -34.90
C LEU A 447 -28.62 -9.46 -34.62
N LYS A 448 -28.99 -10.59 -35.24
CA LYS A 448 -28.32 -11.90 -35.09
C LYS A 448 -28.02 -12.26 -33.62
N ASN A 449 -29.04 -12.18 -32.74
CA ASN A 449 -28.97 -12.41 -31.28
C ASN A 449 -28.18 -11.37 -30.46
N THR A 450 -27.78 -10.25 -31.05
CA THR A 450 -27.19 -9.10 -30.33
C THR A 450 -28.25 -8.01 -30.17
N SER A 451 -28.44 -7.50 -28.95
CA SER A 451 -29.30 -6.34 -28.72
C SER A 451 -28.55 -5.06 -29.10
N VAL A 452 -29.12 -4.26 -30.00
CA VAL A 452 -28.54 -2.99 -30.47
C VAL A 452 -29.38 -1.84 -29.94
N TYR A 453 -28.76 -0.95 -29.18
CA TYR A 453 -29.30 0.34 -28.74
C TYR A 453 -28.16 1.27 -28.33
N PHE A 454 -28.45 2.55 -28.22
CA PHE A 454 -27.51 3.56 -27.74
C PHE A 454 -27.95 4.11 -26.39
N ASP A 455 -27.00 4.41 -25.52
CA ASP A 455 -27.26 5.11 -24.27
C ASP A 455 -27.51 6.61 -24.50
N VAL A 456 -27.68 7.36 -23.41
CA VAL A 456 -27.88 8.83 -23.46
C VAL A 456 -26.72 9.58 -24.13
N ASN A 457 -25.53 8.97 -24.17
CA ASN A 457 -24.32 9.50 -24.79
C ASN A 457 -24.11 8.96 -26.21
N GLY A 458 -25.09 8.27 -26.80
CA GLY A 458 -24.95 7.71 -28.15
C GLY A 458 -23.96 6.55 -28.23
N ASP A 459 -23.64 5.93 -27.09
CA ASP A 459 -22.66 4.85 -26.95
C ASP A 459 -23.35 3.49 -26.81
N PRO A 460 -22.75 2.41 -27.34
CA PRO A 460 -23.29 1.08 -27.16
C PRO A 460 -22.94 0.54 -25.77
N PRO A 461 -23.84 -0.23 -25.13
CA PRO A 461 -23.63 -0.84 -23.82
C PRO A 461 -22.72 -2.09 -23.87
N THR A 462 -21.79 -2.14 -24.83
CA THR A 462 -20.99 -3.33 -25.11
C THR A 462 -19.67 -3.29 -24.34
N GLY A 463 -19.26 -4.46 -23.84
CA GLY A 463 -17.97 -4.66 -23.21
C GLY A 463 -16.91 -5.12 -24.23
N TYR A 464 -15.83 -5.72 -23.72
CA TYR A 464 -14.72 -6.21 -24.54
C TYR A 464 -14.43 -7.68 -24.25
N ASP A 465 -13.84 -8.36 -25.22
CA ASP A 465 -13.13 -9.62 -24.98
C ASP A 465 -11.68 -9.31 -24.58
N ILE A 466 -11.13 -10.10 -23.67
CA ILE A 466 -9.71 -10.04 -23.32
C ILE A 466 -9.01 -11.17 -24.05
N ILE A 467 -8.00 -10.82 -24.82
CA ILE A 467 -7.30 -11.75 -25.70
C ILE A 467 -5.83 -11.88 -25.36
N SER A 468 -5.22 -13.01 -25.72
CA SER A 468 -3.78 -13.20 -25.68
C SER A 468 -3.26 -13.70 -27.03
N TRP A 469 -2.06 -13.27 -27.41
CA TRP A 469 -1.38 -13.82 -28.57
C TRP A 469 -0.86 -15.23 -28.30
N VAL A 470 -1.05 -16.11 -29.27
CA VAL A 470 -0.55 -17.48 -29.24
C VAL A 470 0.28 -17.71 -30.49
N TRP A 471 1.54 -18.10 -30.28
CA TRP A 471 2.50 -18.37 -31.34
C TRP A 471 2.79 -19.86 -31.46
N ARG A 472 2.81 -20.35 -32.69
CA ARG A 472 3.27 -21.71 -33.05
C ARG A 472 4.27 -21.56 -34.19
N GLY A 473 5.55 -21.46 -33.85
CA GLY A 473 6.56 -21.03 -34.82
C GLY A 473 6.32 -19.57 -35.22
N ASN A 474 6.09 -19.32 -36.51
CA ASN A 474 5.71 -18.00 -37.03
C ASN A 474 4.19 -17.84 -37.20
N ASP A 475 3.40 -18.89 -36.89
CA ASP A 475 1.95 -18.82 -37.01
C ASP A 475 1.36 -18.12 -35.78
N TRP A 476 0.65 -17.03 -36.04
CA TRP A 476 -0.03 -16.23 -35.04
C TRP A 476 -1.50 -16.59 -34.96
N SER A 477 -2.02 -16.68 -33.74
CA SER A 477 -3.44 -16.80 -33.47
C SER A 477 -3.82 -16.05 -32.20
N ILE A 478 -5.12 -15.76 -32.07
CA ILE A 478 -5.67 -15.08 -30.91
C ILE A 478 -6.47 -16.08 -30.08
N ARG A 479 -6.23 -16.11 -28.77
CA ARG A 479 -7.07 -16.83 -27.80
C ARG A 479 -7.83 -15.84 -26.93
N ILE A 480 -9.13 -16.05 -26.75
CA ILE A 480 -9.94 -15.30 -25.78
C ILE A 480 -9.67 -15.91 -24.40
N VAL A 481 -9.15 -15.12 -23.47
CA VAL A 481 -8.78 -15.54 -22.11
C VAL A 481 -9.66 -14.89 -21.05
N GLY A 482 -10.61 -14.05 -21.47
CA GLY A 482 -11.46 -13.31 -20.56
C GLY A 482 -12.45 -12.40 -21.26
N SER A 483 -13.19 -11.64 -20.46
CA SER A 483 -14.16 -10.65 -20.91
C SER A 483 -14.30 -9.54 -19.87
N PHE A 484 -14.66 -8.34 -20.35
CA PHE A 484 -14.98 -7.17 -19.54
C PHE A 484 -16.43 -6.75 -19.81
N ALA A 485 -17.19 -6.47 -18.75
CA ALA A 485 -18.52 -5.86 -18.84
C ALA A 485 -18.53 -4.50 -18.12
N PRO A 486 -19.10 -3.45 -18.74
CA PRO A 486 -19.10 -2.10 -18.16
C PRO A 486 -20.18 -1.88 -17.10
N ASP A 487 -21.26 -2.67 -17.08
CA ASP A 487 -22.35 -2.54 -16.11
C ASP A 487 -23.04 -3.89 -15.77
N PRO A 488 -22.92 -4.39 -14.52
CA PRO A 488 -21.98 -3.93 -13.49
C PRO A 488 -20.53 -4.14 -13.96
N ILE A 489 -19.63 -3.22 -13.56
CA ILE A 489 -18.20 -3.32 -13.89
C ILE A 489 -17.66 -4.65 -13.38
N SER A 490 -17.26 -5.52 -14.31
CA SER A 490 -16.70 -6.83 -13.99
C SER A 490 -15.67 -7.27 -15.02
N LEU A 491 -14.57 -7.84 -14.54
CA LEU A 491 -13.51 -8.42 -15.34
C LEU A 491 -13.38 -9.90 -14.99
N THR A 492 -13.51 -10.77 -16.00
CA THR A 492 -13.20 -12.19 -15.90
C THR A 492 -11.95 -12.46 -16.73
N VAL A 493 -10.85 -12.89 -16.11
CA VAL A 493 -9.63 -13.31 -16.82
C VAL A 493 -9.08 -14.57 -16.18
N ASP A 494 -8.87 -15.58 -17.01
CA ASP A 494 -8.26 -16.85 -16.64
C ASP A 494 -6.75 -16.80 -16.94
N ALA A 495 -5.95 -16.74 -15.87
CA ALA A 495 -4.49 -16.63 -15.96
C ALA A 495 -3.84 -17.91 -16.51
N ASP A 496 -4.49 -19.06 -16.35
CA ASP A 496 -3.95 -20.37 -16.76
C ASP A 496 -4.07 -20.58 -18.28
N GLN A 497 -4.93 -19.79 -18.95
CA GLN A 497 -5.07 -19.82 -20.40
C GLN A 497 -4.07 -18.93 -21.15
N ILE A 498 -3.34 -18.07 -20.43
CA ILE A 498 -2.33 -17.16 -20.97
C ILE A 498 -0.98 -17.88 -21.02
N GLU A 499 -0.38 -17.95 -22.19
CA GLU A 499 0.96 -18.50 -22.39
C GLU A 499 2.01 -17.41 -22.10
N TRP A 500 2.53 -17.38 -20.87
CA TRP A 500 3.48 -16.35 -20.46
C TRP A 500 4.86 -16.58 -21.06
N PHE A 501 5.40 -15.55 -21.70
CA PHE A 501 6.77 -15.52 -22.19
C PHE A 501 7.73 -15.35 -21.00
N SER A 502 8.36 -16.44 -20.56
CA SER A 502 9.26 -16.47 -19.40
C SER A 502 10.38 -17.51 -19.61
N ARG A 503 11.62 -17.12 -19.29
CA ARG A 503 12.78 -18.03 -19.29
C ARG A 503 12.69 -19.02 -18.12
N GLY A 504 12.06 -20.17 -18.34
CA GLY A 504 12.14 -21.34 -17.46
C GLY A 504 10.80 -21.87 -16.92
N ASP A 505 9.74 -21.06 -16.89
CA ASP A 505 8.38 -21.51 -16.54
C ASP A 505 7.32 -20.60 -17.18
N SER A 506 6.63 -21.13 -18.20
CA SER A 506 5.61 -20.41 -18.98
C SER A 506 4.27 -20.24 -18.25
N ARG A 507 4.13 -20.77 -17.02
CA ARG A 507 2.91 -20.62 -16.21
C ARG A 507 2.99 -19.49 -15.18
N LYS A 508 4.18 -18.93 -14.94
CA LYS A 508 4.35 -17.91 -13.92
C LYS A 508 4.12 -16.50 -14.49
N VAL A 509 3.14 -15.80 -13.93
CA VAL A 509 2.86 -14.39 -14.25
C VAL A 509 4.09 -13.53 -13.97
N PRO A 510 4.61 -12.76 -14.96
CA PRO A 510 5.71 -11.82 -14.76
C PRO A 510 5.36 -10.76 -13.71
N GLN A 511 6.29 -10.44 -12.81
CA GLN A 511 6.06 -9.38 -11.83
C GLN A 511 6.45 -8.01 -12.41
N SER A 512 5.64 -7.00 -12.16
CA SER A 512 5.95 -5.60 -12.50
C SER A 512 5.63 -4.72 -11.28
N ILE A 513 6.56 -4.72 -10.33
CA ILE A 513 6.51 -3.98 -9.07
C ILE A 513 7.81 -3.19 -8.92
N CYS A 514 7.75 -2.00 -8.29
CA CYS A 514 8.95 -1.20 -8.04
C CYS A 514 9.71 -1.72 -6.82
N SER A 515 9.03 -1.80 -5.68
CA SER A 515 9.56 -2.33 -4.42
C SER A 515 8.79 -3.57 -3.97
N ALA A 516 9.51 -4.58 -3.49
CA ALA A 516 8.90 -5.73 -2.85
C ALA A 516 8.16 -5.33 -1.55
N PRO A 517 7.13 -6.08 -1.12
CA PRO A 517 6.48 -5.83 0.16
C PRO A 517 7.49 -5.87 1.32
N CYS A 518 7.36 -4.93 2.25
CA CYS A 518 8.28 -4.87 3.39
C CYS A 518 8.14 -6.10 4.30
N PRO A 519 9.27 -6.59 4.87
CA PRO A 519 9.23 -7.61 5.91
C PRO A 519 8.44 -7.14 7.13
N ARG A 520 8.02 -8.08 7.97
CA ARG A 520 7.30 -7.79 9.22
C ARG A 520 8.08 -6.80 10.10
N GLY A 521 7.34 -5.88 10.73
CA GLY A 521 7.90 -4.84 11.60
C GLY A 521 8.80 -3.80 10.91
N HIS A 522 8.73 -3.67 9.58
CA HIS A 522 9.43 -2.61 8.83
C HIS A 522 8.42 -1.63 8.24
N LYS A 523 8.58 -0.34 8.53
CA LYS A 523 7.80 0.72 7.89
C LYS A 523 8.28 0.95 6.46
N LYS A 524 7.36 1.37 5.60
CA LYS A 524 7.64 1.87 4.25
C LYS A 524 8.18 3.29 4.31
N LEU A 525 9.34 3.50 3.72
CA LEU A 525 9.95 4.81 3.49
C LEU A 525 9.78 5.15 2.02
N LEU A 526 8.91 6.10 1.68
CA LEU A 526 8.64 6.45 0.29
C LEU A 526 9.89 7.04 -0.36
N THR A 527 10.31 6.45 -1.49
CA THR A 527 11.51 6.84 -2.22
C THR A 527 11.07 7.55 -3.50
N GLY A 528 11.17 8.88 -3.51
CA GLY A 528 10.76 9.71 -4.65
C GLY A 528 9.28 10.08 -4.66
N GLN A 529 8.73 10.31 -5.87
CA GLN A 529 7.37 10.84 -6.07
C GLN A 529 6.29 9.76 -6.13
N ASN A 530 6.65 8.51 -6.45
CA ASN A 530 5.71 7.42 -6.68
C ASN A 530 5.50 6.59 -5.41
N THR A 531 4.24 6.37 -5.03
CA THR A 531 3.88 5.61 -3.81
C THR A 531 4.23 4.13 -3.86
N CYS A 532 4.41 3.56 -5.06
CA CYS A 532 4.79 2.17 -5.27
C CYS A 532 6.28 1.88 -5.05
N CYS A 533 7.12 2.92 -5.02
CA CYS A 533 8.56 2.81 -4.79
C CYS A 533 8.87 3.24 -3.36
N PHE A 534 9.38 2.32 -2.58
CA PHE A 534 9.72 2.55 -1.18
C PHE A 534 10.85 1.65 -0.71
N ASP A 535 11.60 2.15 0.27
CA ASP A 535 12.56 1.36 1.04
C ASP A 535 11.91 0.84 2.32
N CYS A 536 12.45 -0.24 2.85
CA CYS A 536 11.94 -0.84 4.08
C CYS A 536 12.87 -0.54 5.25
N GLN A 537 12.35 0.13 6.26
CA GLN A 537 13.11 0.48 7.46
C GLN A 537 12.54 -0.23 8.69
N ALA A 538 13.38 -0.95 9.42
CA ALA A 538 12.98 -1.59 10.67
C ALA A 538 12.45 -0.57 11.68
N CYS A 539 11.32 -0.87 12.32
CA CYS A 539 10.88 -0.07 13.46
C CYS A 539 11.90 -0.18 14.60
N PRO A 540 12.31 0.97 15.21
CA PRO A 540 13.25 0.96 16.33
C PRO A 540 12.64 0.35 17.59
N ALA A 541 13.49 0.05 18.58
CA ALA A 541 13.04 -0.43 19.88
C ALA A 541 12.04 0.54 20.54
N ALA A 542 11.16 0.00 21.37
CA ALA A 542 10.04 0.71 22.01
C ALA A 542 8.98 1.27 21.05
N THR A 543 9.02 0.86 19.77
CA THR A 543 8.00 1.20 18.78
C THR A 543 7.52 -0.04 18.04
N PHE A 544 6.34 0.04 17.44
CA PHE A 544 5.74 -1.05 16.66
C PHE A 544 5.10 -0.51 15.38
N LEU A 545 4.95 -1.38 14.38
CA LEU A 545 4.26 -1.05 13.13
C LEU A 545 2.78 -1.42 13.19
N ASN A 546 1.89 -0.43 13.20
CA ASN A 546 0.47 -0.66 13.05
C ASN A 546 0.12 -0.94 11.58
N LYS A 547 -0.55 -2.06 11.28
CA LYS A 547 -0.89 -2.46 9.90
C LYS A 547 -1.75 -1.42 9.16
N SER A 548 -2.51 -0.59 9.89
CA SER A 548 -3.35 0.46 9.32
C SER A 548 -2.53 1.64 8.77
N GLU A 549 -1.33 1.88 9.31
CA GLU A 549 -0.43 2.98 8.93
C GLU A 549 0.98 2.44 8.65
N PRO A 550 1.23 1.88 7.45
CA PRO A 550 2.47 1.17 7.15
C PRO A 550 3.71 2.08 7.01
N THR A 551 3.56 3.40 7.15
CA THR A 551 4.63 4.40 6.98
C THR A 551 5.19 4.91 8.30
N ILE A 552 4.53 4.66 9.44
CA ILE A 552 4.89 5.23 10.74
C ILE A 552 4.98 4.13 11.80
N CYS A 553 6.06 4.14 12.59
CA CYS A 553 6.19 3.29 13.77
C CYS A 553 5.64 4.06 14.98
N GLN A 554 4.71 3.45 15.70
CA GLN A 554 4.03 4.04 16.85
C GLN A 554 4.76 3.66 18.15
N PRO A 555 4.89 4.57 19.13
CA PRO A 555 5.54 4.26 20.41
C PRO A 555 4.67 3.36 21.28
N CYS A 556 5.30 2.49 22.07
CA CYS A 556 4.62 1.69 23.09
C CYS A 556 4.24 2.50 24.33
N LEU A 557 3.25 2.01 25.09
CA LEU A 557 2.93 2.53 26.42
C LEU A 557 4.11 2.34 27.40
N ARG A 558 4.11 3.09 28.50
CA ARG A 558 5.24 3.10 29.46
C ARG A 558 5.47 1.74 30.11
N GLU A 559 4.39 1.02 30.38
CA GLU A 559 4.35 -0.31 30.99
C GLU A 559 4.68 -1.43 29.99
N GLN A 560 4.82 -1.06 28.72
CA GLN A 560 5.09 -1.96 27.62
C GLN A 560 6.48 -1.69 27.04
N TRP A 561 6.94 -2.64 26.23
CA TRP A 561 8.16 -2.53 25.47
C TRP A 561 8.03 -3.31 24.17
N ALA A 562 8.88 -3.00 23.20
CA ALA A 562 8.94 -3.73 21.95
C ALA A 562 10.40 -3.84 21.52
N PRO A 563 10.89 -5.03 21.12
CA PRO A 563 12.18 -5.13 20.45
C PRO A 563 12.14 -4.44 19.07
N PRO A 564 13.31 -4.17 18.44
CA PRO A 564 13.33 -3.74 17.05
C PRO A 564 12.57 -4.73 16.15
N ARG A 565 11.93 -4.22 15.09
CA ARG A 565 11.12 -5.02 14.14
C ARG A 565 9.84 -5.62 14.73
N SER A 566 9.23 -4.97 15.70
CA SER A 566 7.97 -5.43 16.29
C SER A 566 6.73 -4.93 15.55
N GLU A 567 5.70 -5.75 15.52
CA GLU A 567 4.34 -5.39 15.04
C GLU A 567 3.39 -5.11 16.21
N GLU A 568 3.81 -5.38 17.44
CA GLU A 568 3.03 -5.19 18.66
C GLU A 568 3.92 -4.84 19.85
N CYS A 569 3.31 -4.30 20.89
CA CYS A 569 3.98 -4.03 22.17
C CYS A 569 3.73 -5.17 23.15
N LEU A 570 4.77 -5.57 23.86
CA LEU A 570 4.75 -6.60 24.90
C LEU A 570 4.72 -5.95 26.29
N ASN A 571 4.06 -6.59 27.25
CA ASN A 571 4.10 -6.13 28.64
C ASN A 571 5.50 -6.37 29.24
N ARG A 572 6.01 -5.38 29.99
CA ARG A 572 7.28 -5.53 30.70
C ARG A 572 7.17 -6.56 31.82
N THR A 573 8.26 -7.26 32.09
CA THR A 573 8.31 -8.22 33.20
C THR A 573 8.49 -7.51 34.53
N VAL A 574 7.77 -7.91 35.57
CA VAL A 574 7.87 -7.28 36.89
C VAL A 574 8.91 -8.02 37.74
N LEU A 575 9.96 -7.32 38.15
CA LEU A 575 11.03 -7.85 38.99
C LEU A 575 10.76 -7.51 40.46
N LEU A 576 10.41 -8.54 41.24
CA LEU A 576 10.18 -8.45 42.69
C LEU A 576 10.57 -9.77 43.38
N LEU A 577 10.79 -9.74 44.70
CA LEU A 577 11.04 -10.96 45.50
C LEU A 577 9.70 -11.59 45.94
N ALA A 578 9.06 -12.30 45.01
CA ALA A 578 7.69 -12.79 45.20
C ALA A 578 7.59 -13.85 46.31
N TRP A 579 6.47 -13.89 47.04
CA TRP A 579 6.29 -14.78 48.20
C TRP A 579 6.42 -16.28 47.85
N ASP A 580 5.97 -16.64 46.65
CA ASP A 580 5.93 -17.98 46.08
C ASP A 580 7.20 -18.37 45.33
N ALA A 581 8.15 -17.43 45.13
CA ALA A 581 9.40 -17.74 44.44
C ALA A 581 10.26 -18.73 45.26
N PRO A 582 10.90 -19.74 44.64
CA PRO A 582 11.72 -20.72 45.36
C PRO A 582 12.81 -20.11 46.25
N LEU A 583 13.44 -19.03 45.77
CA LEU A 583 14.43 -18.28 46.53
C LEU A 583 13.83 -17.62 47.78
N SER A 584 12.61 -17.09 47.68
CA SER A 584 11.90 -16.48 48.80
C SER A 584 11.50 -17.51 49.84
N ILE A 585 11.01 -18.67 49.42
CA ILE A 585 10.65 -19.78 50.31
C ILE A 585 11.87 -20.24 51.12
N ALA A 586 13.03 -20.39 50.47
CA ALA A 586 14.28 -20.74 51.14
C ALA A 586 14.70 -19.68 52.18
N LEU A 587 14.60 -18.40 51.84
CA LEU A 587 14.92 -17.31 52.77
C LEU A 587 13.92 -17.20 53.93
N LEU A 588 12.64 -17.43 53.70
CA LEU A 588 11.60 -17.46 54.75
C LEU A 588 11.82 -18.62 55.72
N PHE A 589 12.21 -19.79 55.21
CA PHE A 589 12.62 -20.92 56.07
C PHE A 589 13.85 -20.56 56.92
N PHE A 590 14.85 -19.92 56.32
CA PHE A 590 16.04 -19.47 57.04
C PHE A 590 15.72 -18.42 58.11
N LEU A 591 14.82 -17.47 57.80
CA LEU A 591 14.29 -16.50 58.76
C LEU A 591 13.56 -17.20 59.91
N ALA A 592 12.67 -18.15 59.62
CA ALA A 592 11.94 -18.90 60.64
C ALA A 592 12.89 -19.61 61.60
N CYS A 593 13.94 -20.28 61.07
CA CYS A 593 15.00 -20.88 61.88
C CYS A 593 15.72 -19.83 62.76
N CYS A 594 16.10 -18.68 62.21
CA CYS A 594 16.74 -17.60 62.99
C CYS A 594 15.87 -17.11 64.15
N LEU A 595 14.58 -16.90 63.89
CA LEU A 595 13.60 -16.45 64.89
C LEU A 595 13.39 -17.48 65.99
N LEU A 596 13.27 -18.77 65.62
CA LEU A 596 13.17 -19.86 66.58
C LEU A 596 14.41 -19.95 67.46
N MET A 597 15.61 -19.87 66.87
CA MET A 597 16.87 -19.95 67.61
C MET A 597 17.04 -18.78 68.59
N THR A 598 16.80 -17.55 68.14
CA THR A 598 16.93 -16.36 68.98
C THR A 598 15.85 -16.27 70.07
N SER A 599 14.59 -16.62 69.75
CA SER A 599 13.48 -16.60 70.71
C SER A 599 13.61 -17.70 71.77
N SER A 600 13.92 -18.93 71.37
CA SER A 600 14.12 -20.05 72.31
C SER A 600 15.26 -19.76 73.29
N SER A 601 16.32 -19.15 72.77
CA SER A 601 17.47 -18.69 73.57
C SER A 601 17.11 -17.60 74.56
N ALA A 602 16.19 -16.68 74.19
CA ALA A 602 15.71 -15.63 75.08
C ALA A 602 14.89 -16.24 76.22
N VAL A 603 14.04 -17.22 75.92
CA VAL A 603 13.27 -17.96 76.93
C VAL A 603 14.21 -18.71 77.89
N ILE A 604 15.22 -19.42 77.38
CA ILE A 604 16.20 -20.13 78.23
C ILE A 604 16.93 -19.16 79.16
N LEU A 605 17.37 -18.01 78.65
CA LEU A 605 18.05 -17.00 79.46
C LEU A 605 17.12 -16.30 80.46
N LEU A 606 15.85 -16.07 80.10
CA LEU A 606 14.83 -15.52 81.00
C LEU A 606 14.60 -16.43 82.20
N LEU A 607 14.44 -17.74 81.98
CA LEU A 607 14.24 -18.73 83.04
C LEU A 607 15.48 -18.87 83.93
N ASN A 608 16.68 -18.66 83.38
CA ASN A 608 17.97 -18.82 84.06
C ASN A 608 18.68 -17.49 84.39
N LEU A 609 17.95 -16.37 84.44
CA LEU A 609 18.47 -15.01 84.61
C LEU A 609 19.37 -14.82 85.85
N ASN A 610 19.09 -15.58 86.90
CA ASN A 610 19.81 -15.49 88.18
C ASN A 610 21.13 -16.29 88.20
N THR A 611 21.40 -17.09 87.17
CA THR A 611 22.61 -17.93 87.10
C THR A 611 23.88 -17.10 86.87
N PRO A 612 25.04 -17.55 87.39
CA PRO A 612 26.32 -16.86 87.20
C PRO A 612 26.69 -16.63 85.74
N VAL A 613 26.39 -17.61 84.85
CA VAL A 613 26.63 -17.48 83.40
C VAL A 613 25.78 -16.37 82.79
N ALA A 614 24.48 -16.29 83.13
CA ALA A 614 23.60 -15.24 82.63
C ALA A 614 23.99 -13.84 83.14
N LYS A 615 24.47 -13.73 84.39
CA LYS A 615 25.01 -12.48 84.94
C LYS A 615 26.33 -12.07 84.26
N SER A 616 27.22 -13.03 84.00
CA SER A 616 28.46 -12.80 83.24
C SER A 616 28.18 -12.41 81.78
N ALA A 617 27.09 -12.92 81.20
CA ALA A 617 26.63 -12.54 79.86
C ALA A 617 26.03 -11.12 79.79
N GLY A 618 25.94 -10.42 80.92
CA GLY A 618 25.42 -9.06 81.03
C GLY A 618 24.04 -8.93 81.68
N GLY A 619 23.49 -10.00 82.26
CA GLY A 619 22.23 -9.97 82.99
C GLY A 619 21.08 -9.45 82.11
N ARG A 620 20.41 -8.37 82.54
CA ARG A 620 19.25 -7.80 81.84
C ARG A 620 19.59 -7.24 80.44
N THR A 621 20.81 -6.75 80.21
CA THR A 621 21.21 -6.22 78.89
C THR A 621 21.38 -7.33 77.84
N CYS A 622 21.62 -8.57 78.27
CA CYS A 622 21.71 -9.73 77.40
C CYS A 622 20.36 -10.05 76.72
N LEU A 623 19.26 -9.90 77.48
CA LEU A 623 17.90 -10.05 76.95
C LEU A 623 17.51 -8.92 76.01
N LEU A 624 17.91 -7.68 76.32
CA LEU A 624 17.72 -6.53 75.41
C LEU A 624 18.41 -6.77 74.07
N MET A 625 19.64 -7.27 74.09
CA MET A 625 20.40 -7.59 72.90
C MET A 625 19.78 -8.73 72.08
N LEU A 626 19.27 -9.77 72.73
CA LEU A 626 18.63 -10.88 72.03
C LEU A 626 17.27 -10.47 71.45
N ALA A 627 16.49 -9.65 72.17
CA ALA A 627 15.29 -9.03 71.63
C ALA A 627 15.61 -8.14 70.42
N ALA A 628 16.68 -7.33 70.51
CA ALA A 628 17.14 -6.52 69.39
C ALA A 628 17.52 -7.37 68.16
N LEU A 629 18.21 -8.51 68.36
CA LEU A 629 18.50 -9.46 67.28
C LEU A 629 17.24 -10.13 66.70
N THR A 630 16.24 -10.46 67.52
CA THR A 630 14.96 -11.00 67.03
C THR A 630 14.23 -9.99 66.14
N VAL A 631 14.16 -8.72 66.55
CA VAL A 631 13.50 -7.66 65.78
C VAL A 631 14.29 -7.34 64.49
N ALA A 632 15.63 -7.38 64.55
CA ALA A 632 16.48 -7.24 63.37
C ALA A 632 16.33 -8.40 62.37
N ALA A 633 16.00 -9.62 62.83
CA ALA A 633 15.64 -10.70 61.91
C ALA A 633 14.24 -10.46 61.30
N MET A 634 13.26 -10.08 62.12
CA MET A 634 11.89 -9.79 61.69
C MET A 634 11.78 -8.70 60.62
N SER A 635 12.67 -7.70 60.61
CA SER A 635 12.66 -6.64 59.59
C SER A 635 12.81 -7.17 58.16
N SER A 636 13.38 -8.37 57.99
CA SER A 636 13.50 -9.06 56.69
C SER A 636 12.14 -9.28 56.01
N LEU A 637 11.04 -9.39 56.78
CA LEU A 637 9.69 -9.56 56.22
C LEU A 637 9.25 -8.39 55.33
N CYS A 638 9.81 -7.19 55.54
CA CYS A 638 9.51 -6.01 54.72
C CYS A 638 10.13 -6.06 53.31
N HIS A 639 10.86 -7.12 52.97
CA HIS A 639 11.50 -7.30 51.66
C HIS A 639 10.73 -8.21 50.70
N PHE A 640 9.75 -8.96 51.17
CA PHE A 640 9.01 -9.93 50.36
C PHE A 640 7.73 -9.35 49.77
N GLY A 641 7.40 -9.78 48.55
CA GLY A 641 6.20 -9.38 47.84
C GLY A 641 6.22 -7.95 47.32
N GLU A 642 5.02 -7.46 47.00
CA GLU A 642 4.84 -6.09 46.52
C GLU A 642 5.08 -5.07 47.64
N PRO A 643 5.83 -3.99 47.37
CA PRO A 643 6.17 -2.99 48.38
C PRO A 643 4.90 -2.26 48.86
N SER A 644 4.51 -2.48 50.11
CA SER A 644 3.45 -1.70 50.76
C SER A 644 4.02 -0.41 51.37
N PRO A 645 3.20 0.65 51.55
CA PRO A 645 3.66 1.89 52.18
C PRO A 645 4.28 1.67 53.57
N LEU A 646 3.67 0.82 54.39
CA LEU A 646 4.18 0.47 55.72
C LEU A 646 5.49 -0.33 55.65
N ALA A 647 5.55 -1.32 54.75
CA ALA A 647 6.77 -2.09 54.55
C ALA A 647 7.93 -1.18 54.15
N CYS A 648 7.72 -0.23 53.21
CA CYS A 648 8.78 0.70 52.80
C CYS A 648 9.28 1.62 53.92
N ILE A 649 8.39 2.09 54.79
CA ILE A 649 8.75 2.94 55.94
C ILE A 649 9.59 2.15 56.95
N LEU A 650 9.24 0.88 57.22
CA LEU A 650 9.90 0.06 58.22
C LEU A 650 11.14 -0.68 57.71
N LYS A 651 11.23 -0.94 56.40
CA LYS A 651 12.21 -1.82 55.74
C LYS A 651 13.64 -1.67 56.25
N GLN A 652 14.19 -0.46 56.15
CA GLN A 652 15.58 -0.17 56.56
C GLN A 652 15.68 0.32 58.00
N PRO A 653 14.83 1.26 58.50
CA PRO A 653 14.97 1.79 59.85
C PRO A 653 14.82 0.72 60.95
N LEU A 654 13.92 -0.25 60.76
CA LEU A 654 13.69 -1.30 61.75
C LEU A 654 14.94 -2.17 61.95
N PHE A 655 15.61 -2.57 60.86
CA PHE A 655 16.88 -3.29 60.94
C PHE A 655 17.97 -2.44 61.59
N ILE A 656 18.17 -1.23 61.08
CA ILE A 656 19.25 -0.32 61.51
C ILE A 656 19.13 -0.02 63.01
N PHE A 657 17.96 0.38 63.48
CA PHE A 657 17.72 0.69 64.89
C PHE A 657 17.98 -0.52 65.77
N SER A 658 17.35 -1.65 65.47
CA SER A 658 17.48 -2.87 66.29
C SER A 658 18.91 -3.40 66.30
N PHE A 659 19.58 -3.45 65.16
CA PHE A 659 20.96 -3.91 65.10
C PHE A 659 21.92 -2.95 65.83
N THR A 660 21.66 -1.64 65.79
CA THR A 660 22.43 -0.65 66.56
C THR A 660 22.30 -0.87 68.07
N VAL A 661 21.10 -1.19 68.58
CA VAL A 661 20.90 -1.51 70.01
C VAL A 661 21.73 -2.73 70.42
N CYS A 662 21.79 -3.76 69.56
CA CYS A 662 22.64 -4.93 69.77
C CYS A 662 24.13 -4.53 69.77
N LEU A 663 24.59 -3.82 68.74
CA LEU A 663 25.99 -3.38 68.63
C LEU A 663 26.40 -2.46 69.79
N ALA A 664 25.56 -1.53 70.22
CA ALA A 664 25.82 -0.65 71.36
C ALA A 664 26.00 -1.46 72.64
N SER A 665 25.14 -2.46 72.86
CA SER A 665 25.21 -3.37 74.01
C SER A 665 26.53 -4.15 74.03
N ILE A 666 26.95 -4.69 72.88
CA ILE A 666 28.23 -5.41 72.75
C ILE A 666 29.41 -4.46 72.91
N THR A 667 29.35 -3.27 72.31
CA THR A 667 30.43 -2.27 72.39
C THR A 667 30.71 -1.86 73.83
N VAL A 668 29.65 -1.56 74.59
CA VAL A 668 29.74 -1.22 76.02
C VAL A 668 30.32 -2.38 76.82
N ARG A 669 29.93 -3.63 76.51
CA ARG A 669 30.48 -4.82 77.18
C ARG A 669 31.95 -5.05 76.84
N SER A 670 32.33 -4.97 75.57
CA SER A 670 33.72 -5.07 75.12
C SER A 670 34.58 -3.99 75.77
N LEU A 671 34.08 -2.76 75.87
CA LEU A 671 34.74 -1.67 76.59
C LEU A 671 34.93 -1.99 78.08
N GLN A 672 33.89 -2.50 78.76
CA GLN A 672 33.99 -2.91 80.16
C GLN A 672 35.07 -3.98 80.37
N VAL A 673 35.08 -5.01 79.52
CA VAL A 673 36.07 -6.11 79.60
C VAL A 673 37.49 -5.58 79.37
N VAL A 674 37.71 -4.73 78.36
CA VAL A 674 39.03 -4.14 78.09
C VAL A 674 39.50 -3.23 79.22
N CYS A 675 38.60 -2.41 79.79
CA CYS A 675 38.91 -1.54 80.91
C CYS A 675 39.30 -2.33 82.18
N ILE A 676 38.58 -3.41 82.48
CA ILE A 676 38.83 -4.27 83.66
C ILE A 676 40.16 -5.03 83.54
N PHE A 677 40.49 -5.57 82.37
CA PHE A 677 41.63 -6.49 82.24
C PHE A 677 42.92 -5.86 81.66
N LYS A 678 42.83 -4.81 80.84
CA LYS A 678 44.01 -4.18 80.21
C LYS A 678 44.33 -2.79 80.76
N PHE A 679 43.34 -2.06 81.29
CA PHE A 679 43.54 -0.69 81.77
C PHE A 679 43.34 -0.49 83.27
N ALA A 680 43.20 -1.56 84.06
CA ALA A 680 42.94 -1.50 85.51
C ALA A 680 43.87 -0.54 86.29
N SER A 681 45.15 -0.45 85.90
CA SER A 681 46.15 0.42 86.53
C SER A 681 46.16 1.87 86.02
N LYS A 682 45.41 2.19 84.95
CA LYS A 682 45.33 3.52 84.31
C LYS A 682 43.87 3.98 84.12
N LEU A 683 42.96 3.56 85.01
CA LEU A 683 41.54 3.90 84.93
C LEU A 683 41.27 5.36 85.35
N PRO A 684 40.64 6.20 84.49
CA PRO A 684 40.22 7.54 84.91
C PRO A 684 39.14 7.47 86.01
N PRO A 685 39.11 8.42 86.96
CA PRO A 685 38.03 8.51 87.97
C PRO A 685 36.62 8.59 87.35
N ALA A 686 36.53 9.13 86.13
CA ALA A 686 35.30 9.21 85.35
C ALA A 686 34.75 7.82 84.96
N TYR A 687 35.60 6.83 84.68
CA TYR A 687 35.16 5.48 84.35
C TYR A 687 34.55 4.77 85.57
N ASP A 688 35.19 4.87 86.74
CA ASP A 688 34.67 4.24 87.96
C ASP A 688 33.31 4.84 88.36
N LYS A 689 33.14 6.16 88.17
CA LYS A 689 31.85 6.85 88.36
C LYS A 689 30.79 6.43 87.33
N TRP A 690 31.17 6.26 86.07
CA TRP A 690 30.29 5.77 85.00
C TRP A 690 29.85 4.32 85.26
N ALA A 691 30.78 3.43 85.60
CA ALA A 691 30.49 2.02 85.85
C ALA A 691 29.59 1.81 87.09
N LYS A 692 29.76 2.59 88.16
CA LYS A 692 28.96 2.48 89.39
C LYS A 692 27.58 3.14 89.33
N LYS A 693 27.37 4.15 88.47
CA LYS A 693 26.12 4.94 88.39
C LYS A 693 25.32 4.67 87.11
N HIS A 694 24.99 3.40 86.83
CA HIS A 694 24.20 2.98 85.66
C HIS A 694 24.68 3.51 84.30
N GLY A 695 25.97 3.85 84.18
CA GLY A 695 26.56 4.38 82.95
C GLY A 695 26.45 3.46 81.74
N PRO A 696 26.67 2.13 81.87
CA PRO A 696 26.48 1.18 80.77
C PRO A 696 25.07 1.23 80.17
N GLU A 697 24.02 1.23 81.01
CA GLU A 697 22.64 1.31 80.52
C GLU A 697 22.35 2.68 79.88
N PHE A 698 22.86 3.76 80.47
CA PHE A 698 22.72 5.12 79.92
C PHE A 698 23.41 5.29 78.56
N THR A 699 24.61 4.74 78.37
CA THR A 699 25.34 4.80 77.09
C THR A 699 24.60 4.04 76.00
N ILE A 700 24.05 2.85 76.30
CA ILE A 700 23.23 2.09 75.35
C ILE A 700 21.98 2.90 74.96
N PHE A 701 21.31 3.51 75.93
CA PHE A 701 20.15 4.36 75.69
C PHE A 701 20.49 5.57 74.81
N LEU A 702 21.57 6.30 75.12
CA LEU A 702 21.99 7.49 74.37
C LEU A 702 22.33 7.17 72.91
N VAL A 703 23.13 6.13 72.67
CA VAL A 703 23.51 5.68 71.32
C VAL A 703 22.27 5.23 70.53
N SER A 704 21.36 4.50 71.18
CA SER A 704 20.11 4.04 70.55
C SER A 704 19.13 5.19 70.27
N PHE A 705 19.08 6.20 71.15
CA PHE A 705 18.24 7.38 70.98
C PHE A 705 18.72 8.26 69.81
N ILE A 706 20.03 8.45 69.65
CA ILE A 706 20.60 9.22 68.54
C ILE A 706 20.21 8.60 67.19
N ILE A 707 20.37 7.27 67.03
CA ILE A 707 19.99 6.61 65.77
C ILE A 707 18.48 6.66 65.53
N LEU A 708 17.65 6.56 66.59
CA LEU A 708 16.20 6.69 66.47
C LEU A 708 15.80 8.08 65.94
N VAL A 709 16.43 9.14 66.44
CA VAL A 709 16.20 10.51 65.95
C VAL A 709 16.59 10.63 64.47
N PHE A 710 17.74 10.06 64.07
CA PHE A 710 18.14 10.04 62.66
C PHE A 710 17.13 9.29 61.77
N SER A 711 16.63 8.15 62.21
CA SER A 711 15.60 7.38 61.50
C SER A 711 14.28 8.12 61.36
N VAL A 712 13.79 8.73 62.44
CA VAL A 712 12.54 9.51 62.40
C VAL A 712 12.71 10.72 61.48
N LEU A 713 13.82 11.45 61.58
CA LEU A 713 14.10 12.61 60.74
C LEU A 713 14.19 12.22 59.25
N ARG A 714 14.87 11.11 58.94
CA ARG A 714 14.96 10.59 57.56
C ARG A 714 13.57 10.32 56.98
N VAL A 715 12.73 9.59 57.71
CA VAL A 715 11.37 9.24 57.26
C VAL A 715 10.48 10.48 57.14
N ALA A 716 10.66 11.48 58.02
CA ALA A 716 9.89 12.73 57.99
C ALA A 716 10.27 13.63 56.81
N VAL A 717 11.57 13.77 56.49
CA VAL A 717 12.03 14.61 55.37
C VAL A 717 11.78 13.96 54.03
N ASN A 718 12.06 12.65 53.89
CA ASN A 718 11.96 11.91 52.65
C ASN A 718 11.25 10.56 52.89
N THR A 719 9.93 10.58 53.00
CA THR A 719 9.14 9.37 53.25
C THR A 719 9.32 8.35 52.13
N PRO A 720 9.84 7.14 52.41
CA PRO A 720 9.93 6.07 51.42
C PRO A 720 8.54 5.63 50.96
N ARG A 721 8.31 5.58 49.65
CA ARG A 721 7.03 5.15 49.04
C ARG A 721 7.27 4.01 48.06
N PRO A 722 6.26 3.17 47.79
CA PRO A 722 6.32 2.21 46.69
C PRO A 722 6.62 2.93 45.38
N SER A 723 7.59 2.44 44.61
CA SER A 723 8.02 3.06 43.36
C SER A 723 8.33 2.00 42.30
N GLN A 724 8.23 2.42 41.04
CA GLN A 724 8.49 1.58 39.88
C GLN A 724 9.65 2.20 39.10
N ASP A 725 10.77 1.49 39.01
CA ASP A 725 11.90 1.90 38.17
C ASP A 725 11.77 1.27 36.79
N LEU A 726 11.47 2.14 35.82
CA LEU A 726 11.29 1.82 34.40
C LEU A 726 12.53 2.12 33.56
N LYS A 727 13.60 2.67 34.18
CA LYS A 727 14.79 3.19 33.49
C LYS A 727 15.95 2.21 33.52
N PHE A 728 16.06 1.40 34.57
CA PHE A 728 17.19 0.49 34.73
C PHE A 728 17.22 -0.62 33.67
N TYR A 729 16.07 -1.23 33.37
CA TYR A 729 15.91 -2.24 32.32
C TYR A 729 14.84 -1.80 31.31
N PRO A 730 15.06 -1.98 29.99
CA PRO A 730 14.09 -1.57 28.96
C PRO A 730 12.86 -2.49 28.90
N ASP A 731 13.02 -3.76 29.26
CA ASP A 731 12.05 -4.85 29.15
C ASP A 731 11.38 -5.21 30.48
N SER A 732 11.82 -4.58 31.57
CA SER A 732 11.45 -4.97 32.93
C SER A 732 11.08 -3.76 33.80
N ILE A 733 10.27 -4.00 34.82
CA ILE A 733 9.84 -3.02 35.83
C ILE A 733 10.41 -3.49 37.16
N VAL A 734 11.29 -2.70 37.78
CA VAL A 734 11.80 -3.02 39.12
C VAL A 734 10.89 -2.39 40.15
N LEU A 735 10.27 -3.22 40.99
CA LEU A 735 9.47 -2.75 42.12
C LEU A 735 10.35 -2.57 43.35
N GLU A 736 10.55 -1.32 43.76
CA GLU A 736 11.35 -0.98 44.93
C GLU A 736 10.75 0.16 45.74
N CYS A 737 11.27 0.38 46.95
CA CYS A 737 10.91 1.57 47.72
C CYS A 737 11.75 2.75 47.23
N SER A 738 11.15 3.92 47.10
CA SER A 738 11.86 5.13 46.72
C SER A 738 12.85 5.55 47.81
N ASN A 739 13.87 6.32 47.43
CA ASN A 739 14.81 6.95 48.38
C ASN A 739 15.62 5.98 49.27
N THR A 740 15.86 4.76 48.79
CA THR A 740 16.66 3.71 49.48
C THR A 740 18.10 4.14 49.79
N LEU A 741 18.75 4.87 48.87
CA LEU A 741 20.10 5.46 49.03
C LEU A 741 20.04 6.98 49.22
N SER A 742 19.02 7.49 49.90
CA SER A 742 18.94 8.93 50.22
C SER A 742 20.10 9.39 51.11
N PRO A 743 20.45 10.69 51.13
CA PRO A 743 21.49 11.23 52.02
C PRO A 743 21.28 10.85 53.49
N GLY A 744 20.03 10.84 53.96
CA GLY A 744 19.67 10.39 55.31
C GLY A 744 19.99 8.91 55.55
N ALA A 745 19.78 8.04 54.56
CA ALA A 745 20.17 6.63 54.64
C ALA A 745 21.70 6.48 54.79
N GLY A 746 22.46 7.32 54.10
CA GLY A 746 23.93 7.37 54.21
C GLY A 746 24.41 7.77 55.60
N VAL A 747 23.73 8.72 56.26
CA VAL A 747 24.05 9.12 57.64
C VAL A 747 23.81 7.98 58.62
N GLU A 748 22.67 7.28 58.52
CA GLU A 748 22.36 6.12 59.36
C GLU A 748 23.38 4.99 59.16
N LEU A 749 23.68 4.64 57.92
CA LEU A 749 24.67 3.61 57.59
C LEU A 749 26.07 3.99 58.10
N GLY A 750 26.46 5.26 57.94
CA GLY A 750 27.72 5.79 58.47
C GLY A 750 27.80 5.68 60.00
N TYR A 751 26.71 5.98 60.70
CA TYR A 751 26.62 5.85 62.16
C TYR A 751 26.82 4.41 62.63
N VAL A 752 26.10 3.46 62.05
CA VAL A 752 26.24 2.02 62.38
C VAL A 752 27.62 1.48 62.00
N SER A 753 28.17 1.93 60.88
CA SER A 753 29.52 1.57 60.43
C SER A 753 30.58 2.07 61.42
N LEU A 754 30.49 3.32 61.87
CA LEU A 754 31.38 3.87 62.90
C LEU A 754 31.29 3.07 64.21
N LEU A 755 30.06 2.80 64.67
CA LEU A 755 29.84 2.04 65.91
C LEU A 755 30.40 0.61 65.80
N SER A 756 30.25 -0.05 64.65
CA SER A 756 30.78 -1.40 64.44
C SER A 756 32.30 -1.42 64.32
N VAL A 757 32.95 -0.40 63.76
CA VAL A 757 34.42 -0.22 63.82
C VAL A 757 34.91 -0.01 65.25
N LEU A 758 34.21 0.82 66.05
CA LEU A 758 34.53 0.98 67.48
C LEU A 758 34.36 -0.34 68.25
N CYS A 759 33.27 -1.07 68.00
CA CYS A 759 33.02 -2.38 68.59
C CYS A 759 34.11 -3.39 68.22
N PHE A 760 34.50 -3.43 66.95
CA PHE A 760 35.59 -4.27 66.46
C PHE A 760 36.91 -3.92 67.14
N SER A 761 37.20 -2.63 67.30
CA SER A 761 38.43 -2.16 67.94
C SER A 761 38.51 -2.62 69.41
N PHE A 762 37.45 -2.41 70.20
CA PHE A 762 37.42 -2.87 71.59
C PHE A 762 37.42 -4.39 71.71
N SER A 763 36.67 -5.09 70.86
CA SER A 763 36.64 -6.55 70.84
C SER A 763 38.01 -7.14 70.48
N TYR A 764 38.70 -6.58 69.48
CA TYR A 764 40.04 -7.01 69.06
C TYR A 764 41.08 -6.76 70.15
N MET A 765 40.99 -5.63 70.87
CA MET A 765 41.84 -5.37 72.03
C MET A 765 41.66 -6.42 73.13
N GLY A 766 40.48 -7.06 73.23
CA GLY A 766 40.19 -8.16 74.14
C GLY A 766 40.71 -9.54 73.71
N LYS A 767 41.37 -9.70 72.55
CA LYS A 767 41.75 -11.02 72.01
C LYS A 767 42.79 -11.79 72.84
N ASP A 768 43.61 -11.08 73.63
CA ASP A 768 44.71 -11.64 74.44
C ASP A 768 44.30 -11.95 75.89
N LEU A 769 42.99 -12.06 76.16
CA LEU A 769 42.41 -12.47 77.44
C LEU A 769 42.62 -14.00 77.67
N PRO A 770 42.59 -14.52 78.92
CA PRO A 770 42.98 -15.89 79.23
C PRO A 770 42.26 -16.95 78.39
N ALA A 771 42.89 -18.11 78.21
CA ALA A 771 42.49 -19.21 77.33
C ALA A 771 41.04 -19.73 77.51
N ASN A 772 40.39 -19.44 78.65
CA ASN A 772 39.01 -19.82 78.93
C ASN A 772 37.96 -18.73 78.62
N TYR A 773 38.36 -17.55 78.11
CA TYR A 773 37.46 -16.44 77.75
C TYR A 773 37.51 -16.13 76.25
N ASN A 774 37.03 -17.08 75.42
CA ASN A 774 36.99 -16.96 73.95
C ASN A 774 35.95 -15.95 73.42
N GLU A 775 35.22 -15.26 74.29
CA GLU A 775 34.12 -14.34 73.94
C GLU A 775 34.56 -13.21 73.01
N ALA A 776 35.68 -12.54 73.30
CA ALA A 776 36.18 -11.43 72.47
C ALA A 776 36.63 -11.90 71.07
N LYS A 777 37.16 -13.12 70.94
CA LYS A 777 37.55 -13.69 69.63
C LYS A 777 36.32 -13.99 68.78
N CYS A 778 35.29 -14.60 69.37
CA CYS A 778 34.05 -14.91 68.67
C CYS A 778 33.29 -13.65 68.24
N VAL A 779 33.22 -12.61 69.10
CA VAL A 779 32.60 -11.32 68.74
C VAL A 779 33.34 -10.63 67.59
N THR A 780 34.68 -10.65 67.62
CA THR A 780 35.50 -10.09 66.54
C THR A 780 35.25 -10.80 65.21
N PHE A 781 35.12 -12.14 65.24
CA PHE A 781 34.76 -12.93 64.06
C PHE A 781 33.34 -12.60 63.56
N SER A 782 32.36 -12.47 64.45
CA SER A 782 30.99 -12.08 64.09
C SER A 782 30.94 -10.69 63.43
N LEU A 783 31.72 -9.72 63.93
CA LEU A 783 31.83 -8.38 63.35
C LEU A 783 32.48 -8.40 61.96
N MET A 784 33.51 -9.22 61.76
CA MET A 784 34.16 -9.38 60.45
C MET A 784 33.17 -9.94 59.41
N VAL A 785 32.41 -10.97 59.81
CA VAL A 785 31.36 -11.57 58.97
C VAL A 785 30.26 -10.55 58.62
N TYR A 786 29.81 -9.76 59.59
CA TYR A 786 28.87 -8.66 59.37
C TYR A 786 29.40 -7.69 58.30
N MET A 787 30.61 -7.15 58.48
CA MET A 787 31.18 -6.17 57.55
C MET A 787 31.32 -6.73 56.12
N MET A 788 31.82 -7.96 55.98
CA MET A 788 31.94 -8.61 54.66
C MET A 788 30.57 -8.77 53.98
N SER A 789 29.55 -9.23 54.71
CA SER A 789 28.22 -9.46 54.15
C SER A 789 27.56 -8.19 53.61
N TRP A 790 27.69 -7.07 54.32
CA TRP A 790 27.13 -5.78 53.90
C TRP A 790 27.89 -5.16 52.73
N MET A 791 29.23 -5.27 52.71
CA MET A 791 30.02 -4.85 51.56
C MET A 791 29.64 -5.62 50.28
N SER A 792 29.42 -6.94 50.39
CA SER A 792 28.96 -7.76 49.26
C SER A 792 27.58 -7.34 48.77
N PHE A 793 26.62 -7.07 49.67
CA PHE A 793 25.30 -6.58 49.28
C PHE A 793 25.37 -5.24 48.52
N PHE A 794 26.08 -4.24 49.06
CA PHE A 794 26.18 -2.93 48.40
C PHE A 794 26.83 -3.03 47.02
N THR A 795 27.83 -3.90 46.87
CA THR A 795 28.46 -4.16 45.58
C THR A 795 27.46 -4.73 44.57
N LEU A 796 26.66 -5.73 44.95
CA LEU A 796 25.64 -6.32 44.07
C LEU A 796 24.55 -5.32 43.70
N TYR A 797 24.14 -4.46 44.64
CA TYR A 797 23.10 -3.46 44.45
C TYR A 797 23.45 -2.38 43.42
N LEU A 798 24.74 -2.03 43.31
CA LEU A 798 25.21 -1.06 42.31
C LEU A 798 25.29 -1.65 40.90
N ILE A 799 25.48 -2.97 40.78
CA ILE A 799 25.68 -3.65 39.49
C ILE A 799 24.35 -4.16 38.90
N SER A 800 23.44 -4.66 39.75
CA SER A 800 22.20 -5.31 39.29
C SER A 800 21.02 -5.03 40.22
N ARG A 801 19.82 -4.85 39.65
CA ARG A 801 18.58 -4.56 40.39
C ARG A 801 17.52 -5.65 40.21
N GLY A 802 17.94 -6.90 40.38
CA GLY A 802 17.07 -8.07 40.24
C GLY A 802 16.59 -8.65 41.57
N PRO A 803 15.78 -9.73 41.51
CA PRO A 803 15.34 -10.47 42.70
C PRO A 803 16.52 -11.02 43.52
N PHE A 804 17.64 -11.39 42.88
CA PHE A 804 18.86 -11.84 43.56
C PHE A 804 19.49 -10.75 44.44
N THR A 805 19.49 -9.49 44.00
CA THR A 805 19.98 -8.35 44.80
C THR A 805 19.09 -8.13 46.02
N MET A 806 17.77 -8.20 45.85
CA MET A 806 16.81 -8.07 46.95
C MET A 806 16.96 -9.21 47.96
N ALA A 807 17.18 -10.44 47.49
CA ALA A 807 17.50 -11.60 48.31
C ALA A 807 18.84 -11.46 49.05
N ALA A 808 19.86 -10.88 48.42
CA ALA A 808 21.17 -10.66 49.05
C ALA A 808 21.09 -9.74 50.28
N TYR A 809 20.17 -8.76 50.30
CA TYR A 809 19.92 -7.94 51.50
C TYR A 809 19.38 -8.78 52.67
N VAL A 810 18.37 -9.61 52.40
CA VAL A 810 17.76 -10.50 53.40
C VAL A 810 18.80 -11.48 53.92
N PHE A 811 19.61 -12.04 53.02
CA PHE A 811 20.71 -12.92 53.38
C PHE A 811 21.74 -12.21 54.27
N ALA A 812 22.18 -11.01 53.92
CA ALA A 812 23.12 -10.23 54.73
C ALA A 812 22.55 -9.93 56.14
N THR A 813 21.26 -9.63 56.22
CA THR A 813 20.55 -9.40 57.50
C THR A 813 20.54 -10.65 58.38
N LEU A 814 20.07 -11.78 57.85
CA LEU A 814 19.96 -13.03 58.60
C LEU A 814 21.33 -13.60 58.98
N PHE A 815 22.29 -13.53 58.06
CA PHE A 815 23.66 -13.97 58.31
C PHE A 815 24.35 -13.12 59.38
N SER A 816 24.09 -11.81 59.39
CA SER A 816 24.55 -10.92 60.46
C SER A 816 23.98 -11.32 61.82
N VAL A 817 22.66 -11.54 61.90
CA VAL A 817 22.00 -11.97 63.16
C VAL A 817 22.57 -13.30 63.65
N LEU A 818 22.71 -14.28 62.76
CA LEU A 818 23.26 -15.59 63.11
C LEU A 818 24.73 -15.53 63.52
N ALA A 819 25.54 -14.69 62.87
CA ALA A 819 26.94 -14.52 63.23
C ALA A 819 27.07 -14.04 64.69
N PHE A 820 26.26 -13.05 65.09
CA PHE A 820 26.23 -12.58 66.48
C PHE A 820 25.62 -13.58 67.46
N PHE A 821 24.56 -14.28 67.05
CA PHE A 821 23.97 -15.35 67.84
C PHE A 821 24.97 -16.48 68.13
N ALA A 822 25.61 -17.01 67.08
CA ALA A 822 26.57 -18.10 67.17
C ALA A 822 27.85 -17.69 67.90
N GLY A 823 28.34 -16.46 67.67
CA GLY A 823 29.56 -15.96 68.30
C GLY A 823 29.39 -15.59 69.77
N TYR A 824 28.26 -15.01 70.16
CA TYR A 824 28.08 -14.46 71.51
C TYR A 824 27.20 -15.33 72.42
N PHE A 825 26.04 -15.78 71.93
CA PHE A 825 25.00 -16.41 72.74
C PHE A 825 25.12 -17.94 72.79
N LEU A 826 25.43 -18.57 71.66
CA LEU A 826 25.49 -20.03 71.54
C LEU A 826 26.45 -20.69 72.55
N PRO A 827 27.68 -20.18 72.78
CA PRO A 827 28.57 -20.77 73.78
C PRO A 827 28.00 -20.70 75.21
N LYS A 828 27.29 -19.61 75.53
CA LYS A 828 26.72 -19.36 76.86
C LYS A 828 25.50 -20.25 77.12
N ILE A 829 24.65 -20.41 76.12
CA ILE A 829 23.48 -21.29 76.18
C ILE A 829 23.91 -22.75 76.25
N TYR A 830 24.95 -23.12 75.49
CA TYR A 830 25.55 -24.44 75.58
C TYR A 830 26.04 -24.77 76.99
N ILE A 831 26.69 -23.82 77.68
CA ILE A 831 27.12 -24.01 79.07
C ILE A 831 25.91 -24.17 80.01
N ILE A 832 24.86 -23.35 79.85
CA ILE A 832 23.66 -23.40 80.71
C ILE A 832 22.93 -24.74 80.58
N VAL A 833 22.80 -25.28 79.37
CA VAL A 833 21.99 -26.48 79.09
C VAL A 833 22.80 -27.77 79.19
N MET A 834 24.01 -27.82 78.61
CA MET A 834 24.78 -29.06 78.42
C MET A 834 25.92 -29.25 79.43
N LYS A 835 26.36 -28.18 80.12
CA LYS A 835 27.46 -28.24 81.11
C LYS A 835 27.15 -27.45 82.40
N PRO A 836 26.09 -27.83 83.15
CA PRO A 836 25.68 -27.14 84.37
C PRO A 836 26.78 -27.07 85.44
N GLN A 837 27.74 -28.00 85.44
CA GLN A 837 28.90 -28.00 86.35
C GLN A 837 29.81 -26.77 86.20
N MET A 838 29.81 -26.10 85.04
CA MET A 838 30.56 -24.86 84.79
C MET A 838 29.72 -23.59 85.10
N ASN A 839 28.47 -23.75 85.53
CA ASN A 839 27.54 -22.66 85.87
C ASN A 839 27.53 -22.35 87.37
N THR A 840 28.70 -22.30 88.01
CA THR A 840 28.87 -22.00 89.44
C THR A 840 29.80 -20.80 89.66
N THR A 841 29.57 -20.04 90.73
CA THR A 841 30.42 -18.88 91.10
C THR A 841 31.88 -19.28 91.35
N ALA A 842 32.09 -20.47 91.94
CA ALA A 842 33.41 -21.02 92.21
C ALA A 842 34.23 -21.28 90.93
N HIS A 843 33.58 -21.75 89.85
CA HIS A 843 34.25 -21.98 88.57
C HIS A 843 34.74 -20.67 87.93
N PHE A 844 33.90 -19.62 87.96
CA PHE A 844 34.27 -18.29 87.45
C PHE A 844 35.39 -17.63 88.26
N GLN A 845 35.34 -17.71 89.59
CA GLN A 845 36.38 -17.15 90.47
C GLN A 845 37.74 -17.84 90.28
N ASN A 846 37.74 -19.18 90.14
CA ASN A 846 38.94 -19.96 89.89
C ASN A 846 39.59 -19.57 88.55
N CYS A 847 38.79 -19.39 87.49
CA CYS A 847 39.27 -18.95 86.18
C CYS A 847 39.90 -17.54 86.21
N ILE A 848 39.35 -16.60 87.00
CA ILE A 848 39.92 -15.25 87.16
C ILE A 848 41.23 -15.29 87.95
N GLN A 849 41.29 -16.05 89.05
CA GLN A 849 42.48 -16.18 89.89
C GLN A 849 43.67 -16.80 89.15
N MET A 850 43.42 -17.86 88.35
CA MET A 850 44.46 -18.50 87.52
C MET A 850 45.10 -17.50 86.56
N TYR A 851 44.33 -16.57 85.97
CA TYR A 851 44.85 -15.55 85.05
C TYR A 851 45.71 -14.49 85.73
N THR A 852 45.28 -13.98 86.88
CA THR A 852 46.06 -12.99 87.64
C THR A 852 47.40 -13.55 88.12
N MET A 853 47.48 -14.86 88.36
CA MET A 853 48.72 -15.54 88.80
C MET A 853 49.70 -15.83 87.65
N THR A 854 49.26 -15.89 86.39
CA THR A 854 50.16 -16.14 85.23
C THR A 854 50.85 -14.87 84.70
N LYS A 855 50.56 -13.70 85.27
CA LYS A 855 50.99 -12.38 84.76
C LYS A 855 51.75 -11.52 85.79
N GLN A 856 51.97 -12.05 87.00
CA GLN A 856 53.11 -11.67 87.84
C GLN A 856 54.32 -12.46 87.35
#